data_AF-A0A2W5TFT1-F1
#
_entry.id   AF-A0A2W5TFT1-F1
#
_cell.length_a   1.000
_cell.length_b   1.000
_cell.length_c   1.000
_cell.angle_alpha   90.00
_cell.angle_beta   90.00
_cell.angle_gamma   90.00
#
_symmetry.space_group_name_H-M   'P 1'
#
loop_
_entity.id
_entity.type
_entity.pdbx_description
1 polymer ?
#
loop_
_entity_poly.entity_id
_entity_poly.type
_entity_poly.pdbx_seq_one_letter_code
_entity_poly.pdbx_strand_id
1 'polypeptide(L)'
;MGLLVALTPGCQKKCGPENCAGCCTDKAECVGTTTDAQCGTAGALCTACGSDQTCNSGACEAKTVDPVDSGVPDAGPPPCVSDFDCSEGKICGSTGICEQGKACTQNYECQELNDPNDRCYRYGIGCLCDTRQDDGGIGPGVCRVRKTPCTECLADIECGTDPNIFGAPDGVGTGRCRALPDDMSGKKYCRYQQIGQCQCGNINDGEGYCVPQTNSCESIGCNVDPDCPSGAVCSVNRPDAGPNSCGGVCVPRCRWDFSIKDNVAPGCPPGQTCWVDQKNLNPDSLYYGAGRCKPACAGDSECQLSAGNPFGGPDLVCKAEKLLDGTDSAKRCRARGECMDSLECPELPSGQPYLGYCDRGTFACKDDCRPGVDPVTALPYKDCRNPYACTADGGINYCRLETCKEQGGALIACARGEYCCGEDKNFDNIQDACPPVAEQNAAGCYKAPTPPFCTPCGVGANLNDPMAAAAADAECLALMPPSYVTCANGSRMPNCSPLAPKCVYAGDKMQQGDGVNVCAVPSINDIGTVPLRYGDTRKDSIACPVGYIARDVRPQPNPNQDIGYCQTNADCAPRQADGGFDPDGGFCEIDQTLRKEDGGFYMACRCEPGTLGTQCPNGDGFPTGTQSSFCKAALPGTRSYCVETVLCGAQNTQVYYAPTDNFGCGL
;
A
#
# COMPACT_ATOMS: atom_id res chain seq x y z
N MET A 1 -62.66 -7.65 66.60
CA MET A 1 -62.89 -9.03 66.14
C MET A 1 -63.22 -8.99 64.67
N GLY A 2 -62.35 -9.54 63.83
CA GLY A 2 -62.46 -9.55 62.36
C GLY A 2 -61.18 -10.14 61.79
N LEU A 3 -61.25 -11.44 61.48
CA LEU A 3 -60.18 -12.40 61.25
C LEU A 3 -59.40 -12.11 59.95
N LEU A 4 -58.08 -11.91 60.04
CA LEU A 4 -57.15 -11.84 58.89
C LEU A 4 -56.60 -13.25 58.62
N VAL A 5 -56.96 -13.82 57.46
CA VAL A 5 -56.44 -15.10 56.95
C VAL A 5 -55.09 -14.83 56.28
N ALA A 6 -54.03 -15.36 56.88
CA ALA A 6 -52.68 -15.38 56.29
C ALA A 6 -52.60 -16.50 55.23
N LEU A 7 -52.29 -16.13 53.99
CA LEU A 7 -51.94 -17.07 52.93
C LEU A 7 -50.49 -17.55 53.15
N THR A 8 -50.34 -18.85 53.43
CA THR A 8 -49.06 -19.56 53.43
C THR A 8 -48.44 -19.56 52.03
N PRO A 9 -47.13 -19.31 51.86
CA PRO A 9 -46.46 -19.49 50.57
C PRO A 9 -46.51 -20.98 50.19
N GLY A 10 -47.26 -21.29 49.14
CA GLY A 10 -47.34 -22.64 48.60
C GLY A 10 -45.97 -23.13 48.15
N CYS A 11 -45.68 -24.41 48.42
CA CYS A 11 -44.54 -25.15 47.84
C CYS A 11 -44.42 -24.81 46.34
N GLN A 12 -43.36 -24.09 45.96
CA GLN A 12 -43.08 -23.84 44.55
C GLN A 12 -42.85 -25.19 43.87
N LYS A 13 -43.62 -25.43 42.80
CA LYS A 13 -43.54 -26.64 42.00
C LYS A 13 -42.12 -26.72 41.44
N LYS A 14 -41.43 -27.86 41.65
CA LYS A 14 -40.06 -28.07 41.16
C LYS A 14 -39.98 -27.74 39.66
N CYS A 15 -38.88 -27.13 39.23
CA CYS A 15 -38.64 -26.85 37.82
C CYS A 15 -38.71 -28.15 37.00
N GLY A 16 -39.43 -28.08 35.87
CA GLY A 16 -39.68 -29.18 34.97
C GLY A 16 -40.26 -28.68 33.63
N PRO A 17 -40.47 -29.59 32.67
CA PRO A 17 -40.94 -29.23 31.33
C PRO A 17 -42.28 -28.47 31.32
N GLU A 18 -43.10 -28.68 32.35
CA GLU A 18 -44.41 -28.05 32.48
C GLU A 18 -44.37 -26.59 32.95
N ASN A 19 -43.24 -26.12 33.48
CA ASN A 19 -43.12 -24.77 34.04
C ASN A 19 -41.83 -24.01 33.65
N CYS A 20 -40.94 -24.61 32.85
CA CYS A 20 -39.72 -23.97 32.39
C CYS A 20 -39.49 -24.15 30.88
N ALA A 21 -39.51 -23.05 30.14
CA ALA A 21 -39.19 -23.06 28.71
C ALA A 21 -37.69 -23.24 28.43
N GLY A 22 -36.83 -22.77 29.33
CA GLY A 22 -35.38 -22.96 29.26
C GLY A 22 -34.91 -24.19 30.04
N CYS A 23 -33.83 -24.09 30.81
CA CYS A 23 -33.28 -25.20 31.58
C CYS A 23 -33.47 -25.01 33.10
N CYS A 24 -33.42 -26.11 33.85
CA CYS A 24 -33.47 -26.14 35.30
C CYS A 24 -32.05 -26.23 35.88
N THR A 25 -31.74 -25.36 36.84
CA THR A 25 -30.52 -25.49 37.63
C THR A 25 -30.57 -26.73 38.53
N ASP A 26 -29.43 -27.10 39.09
CA ASP A 26 -29.30 -28.12 40.14
C ASP A 26 -30.16 -27.83 41.39
N LYS A 27 -30.52 -26.56 41.59
CA LYS A 27 -31.44 -26.09 42.66
C LYS A 27 -32.92 -26.10 42.26
N ALA A 28 -33.25 -26.65 41.08
CA ALA A 28 -34.60 -26.66 40.52
C ALA A 28 -35.19 -25.26 40.29
N GLU A 29 -34.34 -24.29 39.90
CA GLU A 29 -34.75 -22.96 39.46
C GLU A 29 -34.77 -22.90 37.93
N CYS A 30 -35.78 -22.26 37.34
CA CYS A 30 -35.89 -22.13 35.88
C CYS A 30 -35.06 -20.96 35.36
N VAL A 31 -34.15 -21.24 34.42
CA VAL A 31 -33.40 -20.24 33.66
C VAL A 31 -34.10 -20.04 32.33
N GLY A 32 -34.77 -18.90 32.15
CA GLY A 32 -35.58 -18.62 30.95
C GLY A 32 -34.77 -18.29 29.69
N THR A 33 -33.48 -17.97 29.83
CA THR A 33 -32.60 -17.55 28.72
C THR A 33 -31.37 -18.44 28.68
N THR A 34 -31.13 -19.06 27.53
CA THR A 34 -29.97 -19.93 27.31
C THR A 34 -28.69 -19.10 27.19
N THR A 35 -27.68 -19.42 27.99
CA THR A 35 -26.32 -18.83 27.87
C THR A 35 -25.29 -19.94 27.74
N ASP A 36 -24.06 -19.61 27.31
CA ASP A 36 -22.97 -20.59 27.23
C ASP A 36 -22.68 -21.27 28.58
N ALA A 37 -22.93 -20.58 29.70
CA ALA A 37 -22.77 -21.15 31.04
C ALA A 37 -23.96 -22.03 31.47
N GLN A 38 -25.14 -21.86 30.85
CA GLN A 38 -26.40 -22.47 31.25
C GLN A 38 -27.25 -22.76 30.00
N CYS A 39 -26.85 -23.80 29.27
CA CYS A 39 -27.47 -24.24 28.03
C CYS A 39 -28.45 -25.40 28.27
N GLY A 40 -29.63 -25.31 27.67
CA GLY A 40 -30.68 -26.33 27.74
C GLY A 40 -32.07 -25.73 27.56
N THR A 41 -33.06 -26.54 27.16
CA THR A 41 -34.45 -26.12 26.95
C THR A 41 -35.43 -27.13 27.54
N ALA A 42 -36.73 -26.77 27.57
CA ALA A 42 -37.83 -27.63 27.95
C ALA A 42 -37.71 -28.27 29.36
N GLY A 43 -37.14 -27.54 30.32
CA GLY A 43 -36.99 -27.98 31.70
C GLY A 43 -35.93 -29.06 31.91
N ALA A 44 -35.03 -29.28 30.94
CA ALA A 44 -33.86 -30.14 31.10
C ALA A 44 -32.82 -29.50 32.05
N LEU A 45 -31.86 -30.27 32.55
CA LEU A 45 -30.81 -29.75 33.43
C LEU A 45 -29.85 -28.80 32.65
N CYS A 46 -29.56 -27.62 33.19
CA CYS A 46 -28.63 -26.68 32.55
C CYS A 46 -27.21 -27.28 32.47
N THR A 47 -26.58 -27.17 31.29
CA THR A 47 -25.21 -27.64 31.04
C THR A 47 -24.35 -26.48 30.51
N ALA A 48 -23.10 -26.37 30.96
CA ALA A 48 -22.16 -25.38 30.42
C ALA A 48 -21.51 -25.91 29.14
N CYS A 49 -21.46 -25.08 28.10
CA CYS A 49 -20.81 -25.40 26.83
C CYS A 49 -19.28 -25.37 26.96
N GLY A 50 -18.59 -26.21 26.17
CA GLY A 50 -17.13 -26.23 26.08
C GLY A 50 -16.55 -24.91 25.54
N SER A 51 -15.25 -24.67 25.72
CA SER A 51 -14.57 -23.43 25.29
C SER A 51 -14.68 -23.15 23.78
N ASP A 52 -14.84 -24.21 22.99
CA ASP A 52 -15.01 -24.25 21.54
C ASP A 52 -16.48 -24.34 21.09
N GLN A 53 -17.43 -24.21 22.02
CA GLN A 53 -18.87 -24.32 21.74
C GLN A 53 -19.63 -23.06 22.17
N THR A 54 -20.80 -22.81 21.58
CA THR A 54 -21.75 -21.79 22.00
C THR A 54 -23.14 -22.42 22.13
N CYS A 55 -23.95 -21.89 23.05
CA CYS A 55 -25.30 -22.38 23.26
C CYS A 55 -26.26 -21.82 22.20
N ASN A 56 -26.63 -22.65 21.24
CA ASN A 56 -27.61 -22.32 20.21
C ASN A 56 -28.87 -23.15 20.41
N SER A 57 -30.01 -22.48 20.59
CA SER A 57 -31.32 -23.13 20.75
C SER A 57 -31.39 -24.23 21.84
N GLY A 58 -30.58 -24.12 22.89
CA GLY A 58 -30.54 -25.09 23.99
C GLY A 58 -29.57 -26.25 23.82
N ALA A 59 -28.77 -26.25 22.76
CA ALA A 59 -27.69 -27.21 22.54
C ALA A 59 -26.33 -26.50 22.43
N CYS A 60 -25.27 -27.13 22.93
CA CYS A 60 -23.91 -26.64 22.75
C CYS A 60 -23.41 -27.06 21.37
N GLU A 61 -23.30 -26.09 20.46
CA GLU A 61 -22.82 -26.27 19.09
C GLU A 61 -21.39 -25.74 18.96
N ALA A 62 -20.56 -26.34 18.10
CA ALA A 62 -19.20 -25.85 17.86
C ALA A 62 -19.24 -24.42 17.31
N LYS A 63 -18.37 -23.54 17.80
CA LYS A 63 -18.22 -22.18 17.27
C LYS A 63 -17.81 -22.29 15.80
N THR A 64 -18.68 -21.86 14.90
CA THR A 64 -18.31 -21.63 13.50
C THR A 64 -17.34 -20.45 13.48
N VAL A 65 -16.05 -20.77 13.37
CA VAL A 65 -15.03 -19.78 13.06
C VAL A 65 -15.17 -19.53 11.56
N ASP A 66 -15.80 -18.43 11.17
CA ASP A 66 -15.62 -17.90 9.82
C ASP A 66 -14.11 -17.75 9.61
N PRO A 67 -13.57 -18.15 8.42
CA PRO A 67 -12.14 -18.14 8.20
C PRO A 67 -11.60 -16.75 8.53
N VAL A 68 -10.73 -16.72 9.53
CA VAL A 68 -10.05 -15.52 9.97
C VAL A 68 -9.31 -14.96 8.77
N ASP A 69 -9.79 -13.81 8.30
CA ASP A 69 -9.17 -12.96 7.31
C ASP A 69 -7.70 -12.75 7.67
N SER A 70 -6.83 -13.38 6.89
CA SER A 70 -5.38 -13.37 7.08
C SER A 70 -4.78 -12.08 6.53
N GLY A 71 -5.24 -10.91 6.96
CA GLY A 71 -4.52 -9.63 6.96
C GLY A 71 -3.73 -9.27 5.69
N VAL A 72 -4.19 -9.65 4.51
CA VAL A 72 -3.70 -9.09 3.24
C VAL A 72 -4.59 -7.88 2.97
N PRO A 73 -4.05 -6.71 2.60
CA PRO A 73 -4.87 -5.66 2.03
C PRO A 73 -5.51 -6.24 0.77
N ASP A 74 -6.78 -6.60 0.86
CA ASP A 74 -7.54 -7.04 -0.29
C ASP A 74 -7.48 -5.89 -1.29
N ALA A 75 -6.94 -6.15 -2.48
CA ALA A 75 -7.09 -5.22 -3.58
C ALA A 75 -8.60 -5.13 -3.75
N GLY A 76 -9.20 -4.03 -3.28
CA GLY A 76 -10.64 -3.90 -3.18
C GLY A 76 -11.33 -4.30 -4.48
N PRO A 77 -12.66 -4.55 -4.44
CA PRO A 77 -13.41 -5.02 -5.59
C PRO A 77 -12.98 -4.29 -6.87
N PRO A 78 -12.73 -5.02 -7.98
CA PRO A 78 -12.26 -4.38 -9.21
C PRO A 78 -13.19 -3.20 -9.56
N PRO A 79 -12.66 -2.08 -10.06
CA PRO A 79 -13.48 -0.91 -10.34
C PRO A 79 -14.59 -1.31 -11.31
N CYS A 80 -15.83 -0.91 -11.00
CA CYS A 80 -16.97 -1.15 -11.86
C CYS A 80 -16.77 -0.40 -13.18
N VAL A 81 -17.25 -0.99 -14.28
CA VAL A 81 -17.23 -0.38 -15.62
C VAL A 81 -18.64 -0.16 -16.17
N SER A 82 -19.64 -0.81 -15.57
CA SER A 82 -21.06 -0.71 -15.88
C SER A 82 -21.89 -0.61 -14.61
N ASP A 83 -23.07 0.00 -14.70
CA ASP A 83 -24.04 -0.02 -13.60
C ASP A 83 -24.41 -1.44 -13.21
N PHE A 84 -24.44 -2.37 -14.16
CA PHE A 84 -24.77 -3.77 -13.91
C PHE A 84 -23.66 -4.58 -13.20
N ASP A 85 -22.47 -4.00 -13.01
CA ASP A 85 -21.41 -4.62 -12.20
C ASP A 85 -21.66 -4.39 -10.69
N CYS A 86 -22.53 -3.43 -10.36
CA CYS A 86 -22.85 -3.07 -8.99
C CYS A 86 -24.06 -3.84 -8.46
N SER A 87 -23.99 -4.21 -7.18
CA SER A 87 -25.05 -4.93 -6.46
C SER A 87 -26.36 -4.14 -6.39
N GLU A 88 -27.40 -4.74 -5.80
CA GLU A 88 -28.73 -4.15 -5.67
C GLU A 88 -28.70 -2.70 -5.15
N GLY A 89 -29.50 -1.82 -5.78
CA GLY A 89 -29.63 -0.42 -5.40
C GLY A 89 -28.43 0.48 -5.72
N LYS A 90 -27.36 -0.06 -6.34
CA LYS A 90 -26.14 0.70 -6.65
C LYS A 90 -25.91 0.86 -8.16
N ILE A 91 -25.17 1.92 -8.50
CA ILE A 91 -24.73 2.28 -9.85
C ILE A 91 -23.23 2.52 -9.86
N CYS A 92 -22.61 2.44 -11.03
CA CYS A 92 -21.18 2.68 -11.13
C CYS A 92 -20.88 4.18 -11.21
N GLY A 93 -20.16 4.74 -10.24
CA GLY A 93 -19.74 6.13 -10.21
C GLY A 93 -18.72 6.46 -11.31
N SER A 94 -18.46 7.76 -11.53
CA SER A 94 -17.44 8.22 -12.49
C SER A 94 -16.01 7.82 -12.10
N THR A 95 -15.81 7.43 -10.85
CA THR A 95 -14.57 6.94 -10.24
C THR A 95 -14.39 5.43 -10.37
N GLY A 96 -15.37 4.70 -10.94
CA GLY A 96 -15.36 3.24 -10.97
C GLY A 96 -15.73 2.59 -9.63
N ILE A 97 -16.40 3.33 -8.74
CA ILE A 97 -16.86 2.84 -7.43
C ILE A 97 -18.39 2.72 -7.44
N CYS A 98 -18.93 1.65 -6.88
CA CYS A 98 -20.38 1.47 -6.77
C CYS A 98 -21.00 2.42 -5.73
N GLU A 99 -21.85 3.32 -6.20
CA GLU A 99 -22.52 4.38 -5.43
C GLU A 99 -24.03 4.14 -5.39
N GLN A 100 -24.76 4.80 -4.47
CA GLN A 100 -26.22 4.65 -4.37
C GLN A 100 -26.91 5.22 -5.61
N GLY A 101 -27.76 4.41 -6.26
CA GLY A 101 -28.51 4.84 -7.43
C GLY A 101 -29.81 5.57 -7.11
N LYS A 102 -30.33 6.35 -8.08
CA LYS A 102 -31.64 7.00 -8.00
C LYS A 102 -32.73 5.93 -7.98
N ALA A 103 -33.59 5.95 -6.96
CA ALA A 103 -34.74 5.05 -6.88
C ALA A 103 -35.80 5.40 -7.93
N CYS A 104 -36.51 4.38 -8.42
CA CYS A 104 -37.57 4.51 -9.40
C CYS A 104 -38.60 3.39 -9.28
N THR A 105 -39.75 3.62 -9.89
CA THR A 105 -40.81 2.64 -10.09
C THR A 105 -41.10 2.40 -11.58
N GLN A 106 -40.76 3.38 -12.43
CA GLN A 106 -40.98 3.33 -13.89
C GLN A 106 -39.80 3.97 -14.64
N ASN A 107 -39.52 3.56 -15.87
CA ASN A 107 -38.31 4.04 -16.56
C ASN A 107 -38.33 5.54 -16.87
N TYR A 108 -39.50 6.17 -16.99
CA TYR A 108 -39.57 7.62 -17.26
C TYR A 108 -39.07 8.44 -16.05
N GLU A 109 -39.10 7.87 -14.85
CA GLU A 109 -38.60 8.52 -13.62
C GLU A 109 -37.07 8.58 -13.59
N CYS A 110 -36.44 7.77 -14.43
CA CYS A 110 -35.00 7.71 -14.57
C CYS A 110 -34.44 8.70 -15.58
N GLN A 111 -35.27 9.47 -16.30
CA GLN A 111 -34.77 10.40 -17.32
C GLN A 111 -35.46 11.76 -17.19
N GLU A 112 -34.65 12.81 -17.14
CA GLU A 112 -35.07 14.20 -17.31
C GLU A 112 -34.76 14.62 -18.75
N LEU A 113 -35.77 14.52 -19.62
CA LEU A 113 -35.66 14.70 -21.08
C LEU A 113 -35.06 16.04 -21.55
N ASN A 114 -34.85 17.00 -20.66
CA ASN A 114 -34.34 18.34 -20.97
C ASN A 114 -33.06 18.71 -20.19
N ASP A 115 -32.49 17.82 -19.38
CA ASP A 115 -31.22 18.09 -18.70
C ASP A 115 -30.05 17.44 -19.48
N PRO A 116 -29.20 18.23 -20.17
CA PRO A 116 -28.03 17.70 -20.87
C PRO A 116 -26.96 17.10 -19.93
N ASN A 117 -27.08 17.31 -18.62
CA ASN A 117 -26.23 16.71 -17.60
C ASN A 117 -26.83 15.45 -16.97
N ASP A 118 -28.04 15.05 -17.36
CA ASP A 118 -28.62 13.81 -16.88
C ASP A 118 -27.76 12.64 -17.37
N ARG A 119 -27.24 11.87 -16.40
CA ARG A 119 -26.50 10.62 -16.63
C ARG A 119 -27.28 9.67 -17.55
N CYS A 120 -28.60 9.73 -17.48
CA CYS A 120 -29.55 8.92 -18.22
C CYS A 120 -29.90 9.49 -19.60
N TYR A 121 -29.50 10.72 -19.90
CA TYR A 121 -29.60 11.34 -21.23
C TYR A 121 -28.22 11.39 -21.89
N ARG A 122 -27.59 10.21 -22.05
CA ARG A 122 -26.37 10.08 -22.86
C ARG A 122 -26.71 9.40 -24.18
N TYR A 123 -26.57 10.14 -25.28
CA TYR A 123 -26.52 9.56 -26.64
C TYR A 123 -27.84 8.96 -27.16
N GLY A 124 -28.99 9.42 -26.63
CA GLY A 124 -30.30 8.81 -26.93
C GLY A 124 -30.48 7.41 -26.31
N ILE A 125 -29.55 7.00 -25.45
CA ILE A 125 -29.60 5.78 -24.64
C ILE A 125 -30.18 6.19 -23.28
N GLY A 126 -31.47 5.90 -23.09
CA GLY A 126 -32.15 6.19 -21.82
C GLY A 126 -31.67 5.31 -20.68
N CYS A 127 -31.94 5.71 -19.44
CA CYS A 127 -31.90 4.79 -18.31
C CYS A 127 -33.13 3.88 -18.29
N LEU A 128 -32.99 2.77 -17.59
CA LEU A 128 -34.09 1.90 -17.20
C LEU A 128 -34.17 1.84 -15.67
N CYS A 129 -35.37 1.58 -15.19
CA CYS A 129 -35.67 1.29 -13.81
C CYS A 129 -35.48 -0.21 -13.57
N ASP A 130 -34.31 -0.60 -13.06
CA ASP A 130 -33.99 -2.00 -12.79
C ASP A 130 -34.60 -2.40 -11.45
N THR A 131 -35.65 -3.22 -11.51
CA THR A 131 -36.39 -3.72 -10.34
C THR A 131 -35.90 -5.08 -9.86
N ARG A 132 -34.87 -5.65 -10.49
CA ARG A 132 -34.30 -6.94 -10.10
C ARG A 132 -33.57 -6.82 -8.77
N GLN A 133 -33.84 -7.79 -7.90
CA GLN A 133 -33.10 -8.01 -6.65
C GLN A 133 -32.11 -9.16 -6.80
N ASP A 134 -31.09 -9.19 -5.94
CA ASP A 134 -30.04 -10.22 -5.99
C ASP A 134 -30.59 -11.63 -5.73
N ASP A 135 -31.76 -11.75 -5.07
CA ASP A 135 -32.47 -13.00 -4.81
C ASP A 135 -33.43 -13.43 -5.95
N GLY A 136 -33.47 -12.68 -7.05
CA GLY A 136 -34.41 -12.88 -8.16
C GLY A 136 -35.81 -12.33 -7.90
N GLY A 137 -36.02 -11.63 -6.78
CA GLY A 137 -37.23 -10.89 -6.45
C GLY A 137 -37.42 -9.61 -7.27
N ILE A 138 -38.58 -8.97 -7.07
CA ILE A 138 -38.93 -7.67 -7.64
C ILE A 138 -39.00 -6.66 -6.49
N GLY A 139 -38.09 -5.68 -6.49
CA GLY A 139 -37.93 -4.67 -5.45
C GLY A 139 -38.21 -3.24 -5.95
N PRO A 140 -38.02 -2.22 -5.08
CA PRO A 140 -37.97 -0.82 -5.52
C PRO A 140 -36.84 -0.68 -6.54
N GLY A 141 -37.15 -0.15 -7.72
CA GLY A 141 -36.19 -0.11 -8.81
C GLY A 141 -35.09 0.93 -8.61
N VAL A 142 -33.97 0.72 -9.29
CA VAL A 142 -32.89 1.70 -9.38
C VAL A 142 -32.63 2.09 -10.83
N CYS A 143 -32.41 3.37 -11.07
CA CYS A 143 -32.10 3.89 -12.40
C CYS A 143 -30.70 3.46 -12.82
N ARG A 144 -30.62 2.57 -13.82
CA ARG A 144 -29.37 2.11 -14.43
C ARG A 144 -29.31 2.54 -15.90
N VAL A 145 -28.12 2.94 -16.35
CA VAL A 145 -27.88 3.29 -17.76
C VAL A 145 -27.93 2.01 -18.60
N ARG A 146 -28.70 2.02 -19.69
CA ARG A 146 -28.74 0.88 -20.63
C ARG A 146 -27.35 0.63 -21.22
N LYS A 147 -27.01 -0.63 -21.45
CA LYS A 147 -25.80 -1.01 -22.18
C LYS A 147 -25.92 -0.57 -23.64
N THR A 148 -24.86 0.05 -24.17
CA THR A 148 -24.78 0.58 -25.55
C THR A 148 -24.68 -0.55 -26.60
N PRO A 149 -24.85 -0.28 -27.91
CA PRO A 149 -24.87 -1.32 -28.95
C PRO A 149 -23.61 -2.19 -29.07
N CYS A 150 -22.52 -1.77 -28.43
CA CYS A 150 -21.24 -2.45 -28.45
C CYS A 150 -20.75 -2.83 -27.05
N THR A 151 -21.60 -2.69 -26.05
CA THR A 151 -21.34 -3.22 -24.71
C THR A 151 -21.87 -4.65 -24.65
N GLU A 152 -21.03 -5.59 -24.20
CA GLU A 152 -21.43 -6.99 -24.07
C GLU A 152 -22.57 -7.10 -23.06
N CYS A 153 -23.64 -7.78 -23.46
CA CYS A 153 -24.82 -7.97 -22.65
C CYS A 153 -25.03 -9.45 -22.34
N LEU A 154 -25.66 -9.71 -21.20
CA LEU A 154 -26.04 -11.05 -20.77
C LEU A 154 -27.54 -11.32 -20.98
N ALA A 155 -28.35 -10.26 -20.93
CA ALA A 155 -29.81 -10.35 -21.02
C ALA A 155 -30.41 -9.11 -21.70
N ASP A 156 -31.59 -9.30 -22.33
CA ASP A 156 -32.34 -8.24 -23.02
C ASP A 156 -32.62 -7.03 -22.12
N ILE A 157 -32.83 -7.24 -20.82
CA ILE A 157 -33.13 -6.17 -19.87
C ILE A 157 -32.00 -5.14 -19.76
N GLU A 158 -30.74 -5.55 -19.91
CA GLU A 158 -29.59 -4.64 -19.91
C GLU A 158 -29.62 -3.69 -21.13
N CYS A 159 -30.31 -4.12 -22.18
CA CYS A 159 -30.55 -3.36 -23.40
C CYS A 159 -31.85 -2.57 -23.36
N GLY A 160 -32.65 -2.68 -22.29
CA GLY A 160 -33.95 -2.02 -22.10
C GLY A 160 -35.11 -2.74 -22.78
N THR A 161 -36.00 -3.34 -22.00
CA THR A 161 -37.10 -4.19 -22.48
C THR A 161 -38.48 -3.53 -22.48
N ASP A 162 -38.61 -2.26 -22.10
CA ASP A 162 -39.93 -1.65 -21.90
C ASP A 162 -40.56 -1.16 -23.22
N PRO A 163 -41.66 -1.79 -23.67
CA PRO A 163 -42.40 -1.37 -24.85
C PRO A 163 -43.11 -0.01 -24.70
N ASN A 164 -43.43 0.44 -23.48
CA ASN A 164 -44.32 1.58 -23.24
C ASN A 164 -43.63 2.95 -23.35
N ILE A 165 -42.31 3.01 -23.17
CA ILE A 165 -41.56 4.28 -23.12
C ILE A 165 -40.83 4.57 -24.44
N PHE A 166 -40.50 3.53 -25.20
CA PHE A 166 -39.72 3.68 -26.43
C PHE A 166 -40.52 3.34 -27.69
N GLY A 167 -41.82 3.02 -27.58
CA GLY A 167 -42.65 2.66 -28.71
C GLY A 167 -44.04 3.26 -28.72
N ALA A 168 -44.63 3.25 -29.93
CA ALA A 168 -46.09 3.31 -30.08
C ALA A 168 -46.75 2.14 -29.31
N PRO A 169 -48.07 2.20 -29.00
CA PRO A 169 -48.78 1.30 -28.08
C PRO A 169 -48.71 -0.21 -28.39
N ASP A 170 -48.08 -0.57 -29.50
CA ASP A 170 -47.89 -1.88 -30.11
C ASP A 170 -46.50 -2.51 -29.82
N GLY A 171 -45.65 -1.87 -29.00
CA GLY A 171 -44.45 -2.50 -28.41
C GLY A 171 -43.16 -2.41 -29.23
N VAL A 172 -43.03 -1.34 -30.02
CA VAL A 172 -41.89 -1.04 -30.89
C VAL A 172 -40.85 -0.20 -30.14
N GLY A 173 -39.84 -0.78 -29.51
CA GLY A 173 -38.77 -0.03 -28.82
C GLY A 173 -37.86 -0.86 -27.91
N THR A 174 -38.05 -2.17 -27.86
CA THR A 174 -37.26 -3.07 -27.02
C THR A 174 -35.84 -3.23 -27.56
N GLY A 175 -34.84 -3.06 -26.70
CA GLY A 175 -33.49 -3.55 -26.93
C GLY A 175 -33.44 -5.07 -26.74
N ARG A 176 -32.61 -5.74 -27.54
CA ARG A 176 -32.37 -7.19 -27.47
C ARG A 176 -30.89 -7.46 -27.31
N CYS A 177 -30.55 -8.46 -26.52
CA CYS A 177 -29.19 -8.92 -26.33
C CYS A 177 -28.89 -10.09 -27.27
N ARG A 178 -28.21 -9.80 -28.40
CA ARG A 178 -27.96 -10.79 -29.47
C ARG A 178 -26.53 -10.69 -30.00
N ALA A 179 -25.98 -11.82 -30.45
CA ALA A 179 -24.69 -11.84 -31.16
C ALA A 179 -24.79 -11.01 -32.44
N LEU A 180 -23.74 -10.30 -32.86
CA LEU A 180 -23.75 -9.54 -34.13
C LEU A 180 -23.82 -10.49 -35.33
N PRO A 181 -24.35 -10.05 -36.49
CA PRO A 181 -24.34 -10.87 -37.69
C PRO A 181 -22.88 -11.26 -38.00
N ASP A 182 -22.65 -12.54 -38.27
CA ASP A 182 -21.32 -13.13 -38.57
C ASP A 182 -20.29 -13.14 -37.42
N ASP A 183 -20.65 -12.71 -36.21
CA ASP A 183 -19.77 -12.82 -35.03
C ASP A 183 -19.79 -14.24 -34.43
N MET A 184 -18.68 -14.95 -34.57
CA MET A 184 -18.48 -16.31 -34.04
C MET A 184 -17.88 -16.34 -32.63
N SER A 185 -17.59 -15.20 -32.00
CA SER A 185 -16.98 -15.14 -30.67
C SER A 185 -17.90 -15.64 -29.55
N GLY A 186 -19.21 -15.76 -29.83
CA GLY A 186 -20.23 -16.13 -28.85
C GLY A 186 -20.70 -14.95 -27.98
N LYS A 187 -20.10 -13.76 -28.14
CA LYS A 187 -20.48 -12.55 -27.45
C LYS A 187 -21.84 -12.05 -27.94
N LYS A 188 -22.58 -11.37 -27.06
CA LYS A 188 -23.87 -10.75 -27.37
C LYS A 188 -23.80 -9.28 -27.06
N TYR A 189 -24.45 -8.48 -27.89
CA TYR A 189 -24.46 -7.03 -27.78
C TYR A 189 -25.89 -6.52 -27.82
N CYS A 190 -26.10 -5.33 -27.26
CA CYS A 190 -27.40 -4.71 -27.30
C CYS A 190 -27.75 -4.26 -28.73
N ARG A 191 -28.92 -4.61 -29.20
CA ARG A 191 -29.48 -4.14 -30.47
C ARG A 191 -30.76 -3.39 -30.17
N TYR A 192 -30.86 -2.15 -30.62
CA TYR A 192 -32.07 -1.35 -30.38
C TYR A 192 -32.98 -1.41 -31.59
N GLN A 193 -34.28 -1.54 -31.36
CA GLN A 193 -35.25 -1.51 -32.44
C GLN A 193 -35.21 -0.15 -33.15
N GLN A 194 -35.21 -0.16 -34.48
CA GLN A 194 -35.19 1.04 -35.28
C GLN A 194 -36.51 1.80 -35.11
N ILE A 195 -36.44 2.97 -34.47
CA ILE A 195 -37.54 3.94 -34.42
C ILE A 195 -37.14 5.11 -35.33
N GLY A 196 -37.65 5.13 -36.56
CA GLY A 196 -37.22 6.10 -37.59
C GLY A 196 -35.99 5.61 -38.34
N GLN A 197 -34.88 6.35 -38.33
CA GLN A 197 -33.59 5.92 -38.89
C GLN A 197 -32.65 5.48 -37.78
N CYS A 198 -31.80 4.49 -38.04
CA CYS A 198 -30.74 4.12 -37.09
C CYS A 198 -29.80 5.30 -36.87
N GLN A 199 -29.36 5.47 -35.62
CA GLN A 199 -28.37 6.49 -35.28
C GLN A 199 -27.07 6.27 -36.06
N CYS A 200 -26.29 7.36 -36.20
CA CYS A 200 -25.01 7.31 -36.88
C CYS A 200 -24.13 6.17 -36.32
N GLY A 201 -23.51 5.43 -37.25
CA GLY A 201 -22.67 4.28 -36.96
C GLY A 201 -23.42 2.97 -36.90
N ASN A 202 -24.76 3.01 -36.97
CA ASN A 202 -25.60 1.83 -37.01
C ASN A 202 -26.43 1.77 -38.31
N ILE A 203 -26.63 0.55 -38.80
CA ILE A 203 -27.53 0.23 -39.91
C ILE A 203 -28.64 -0.68 -39.40
N ASN A 204 -29.77 -0.72 -40.12
CA ASN A 204 -30.79 -1.73 -39.86
C ASN A 204 -30.24 -3.10 -40.31
N ASP A 205 -30.30 -4.09 -39.43
CA ASP A 205 -29.89 -5.48 -39.68
C ASP A 205 -30.83 -6.27 -40.61
N GLY A 206 -31.90 -5.64 -41.08
CA GLY A 206 -32.97 -6.26 -41.88
C GLY A 206 -34.09 -6.86 -41.04
N GLU A 207 -33.89 -7.04 -39.74
CA GLU A 207 -34.92 -7.48 -38.77
C GLU A 207 -35.58 -6.30 -38.04
N GLY A 208 -35.20 -5.06 -38.38
CA GLY A 208 -35.72 -3.85 -37.74
C GLY A 208 -34.93 -3.45 -36.50
N TYR A 209 -33.70 -3.95 -36.32
CA TYR A 209 -32.80 -3.52 -35.25
C TYR A 209 -31.58 -2.79 -35.80
N CYS A 210 -31.11 -1.79 -35.05
CA CYS A 210 -29.90 -1.06 -35.35
C CYS A 210 -28.69 -1.83 -34.81
N VAL A 211 -27.79 -2.20 -35.73
CA VAL A 211 -26.49 -2.85 -35.46
C VAL A 211 -25.37 -1.97 -36.00
N PRO A 212 -24.13 -2.07 -35.48
CA PRO A 212 -22.99 -1.33 -36.03
C PRO A 212 -22.85 -1.56 -37.54
N GLN A 213 -22.57 -0.49 -38.29
CA GLN A 213 -22.52 -0.49 -39.75
C GLN A 213 -21.54 -1.53 -40.33
N THR A 214 -20.46 -1.82 -39.60
CA THR A 214 -19.44 -2.79 -39.99
C THR A 214 -19.72 -4.21 -39.48
N ASN A 215 -20.88 -4.44 -38.84
CA ASN A 215 -21.18 -5.63 -38.03
C ASN A 215 -20.09 -5.93 -36.98
N SER A 216 -19.32 -4.92 -36.57
CA SER A 216 -18.24 -5.04 -35.60
C SER A 216 -18.29 -3.92 -34.57
N CYS A 217 -18.07 -4.28 -33.31
CA CYS A 217 -17.92 -3.34 -32.21
C CYS A 217 -16.57 -2.60 -32.23
N GLU A 218 -15.63 -3.02 -33.09
CA GLU A 218 -14.30 -2.42 -33.20
C GLU A 218 -14.31 -1.10 -34.01
N SER A 219 -15.40 -0.80 -34.73
CA SER A 219 -15.48 0.33 -35.66
C SER A 219 -16.90 0.91 -35.75
N ILE A 220 -17.37 1.49 -34.65
CA ILE A 220 -18.66 2.20 -34.58
C ILE A 220 -18.52 3.53 -35.32
N GLY A 221 -19.39 3.83 -36.27
CA GLY A 221 -19.39 5.13 -36.94
C GLY A 221 -19.81 6.27 -35.98
N CYS A 222 -19.29 7.46 -36.21
CA CYS A 222 -19.55 8.64 -35.37
C CYS A 222 -19.41 9.94 -36.18
N ASN A 223 -20.01 11.02 -35.69
CA ASN A 223 -19.84 12.39 -36.19
C ASN A 223 -19.20 13.32 -35.16
N VAL A 224 -19.46 13.06 -33.88
CA VAL A 224 -18.93 13.79 -32.73
C VAL A 224 -18.49 12.80 -31.64
N ASP A 225 -17.62 13.24 -30.73
CA ASP A 225 -17.11 12.39 -29.62
C ASP A 225 -18.22 11.78 -28.74
N PRO A 226 -19.32 12.49 -28.45
CA PRO A 226 -20.50 11.91 -27.84
C PRO A 226 -21.03 10.64 -28.52
N ASP A 227 -20.91 10.48 -29.84
CA ASP A 227 -21.47 9.30 -30.51
C ASP A 227 -20.72 8.00 -30.16
N CYS A 228 -19.56 8.12 -29.50
CA CYS A 228 -18.72 6.99 -29.16
C CYS A 228 -18.98 6.43 -27.75
N PRO A 229 -18.83 5.10 -27.57
CA PRO A 229 -18.98 4.45 -26.27
C PRO A 229 -17.94 4.97 -25.28
N SER A 230 -18.19 4.75 -23.97
CA SER A 230 -17.30 5.18 -22.90
C SER A 230 -15.86 4.74 -23.15
N GLY A 231 -14.92 5.69 -23.14
CA GLY A 231 -13.50 5.44 -23.41
C GLY A 231 -13.07 5.57 -24.87
N ALA A 232 -13.99 5.85 -25.81
CA ALA A 232 -13.67 6.14 -27.21
C ALA A 232 -14.04 7.58 -27.59
N VAL A 233 -13.45 8.08 -28.68
CA VAL A 233 -13.70 9.40 -29.27
C VAL A 233 -13.83 9.28 -30.78
N CYS A 234 -14.50 10.23 -31.43
CA CYS A 234 -14.72 10.14 -32.86
C CYS A 234 -13.48 10.52 -33.65
N SER A 235 -13.10 9.72 -34.66
CA SER A 235 -11.90 9.95 -35.48
C SER A 235 -12.00 11.20 -36.35
N VAL A 236 -13.21 11.71 -36.60
CA VAL A 236 -13.44 13.02 -37.20
C VAL A 236 -14.46 13.80 -36.37
N ASN A 237 -14.45 15.12 -36.50
CA ASN A 237 -15.55 15.95 -36.02
C ASN A 237 -16.21 16.58 -37.25
N ARG A 238 -17.29 15.97 -37.75
CA ARG A 238 -18.07 16.50 -38.87
C ARG A 238 -19.52 16.66 -38.44
N PRO A 239 -19.84 17.72 -37.68
CA PRO A 239 -21.22 17.99 -37.27
C PRO A 239 -22.17 18.17 -38.48
N ASP A 240 -21.62 18.55 -39.65
CA ASP A 240 -22.38 18.82 -40.87
C ASP A 240 -22.43 17.64 -41.86
N ALA A 241 -22.07 16.42 -41.45
CA ALA A 241 -22.06 15.25 -42.35
C ALA A 241 -23.46 14.87 -42.91
N GLY A 242 -24.51 15.57 -42.50
CA GLY A 242 -25.89 15.25 -42.85
C GLY A 242 -26.38 14.00 -42.11
N PRO A 243 -27.71 13.82 -41.95
CA PRO A 243 -28.29 12.76 -41.12
C PRO A 243 -27.99 11.33 -41.59
N ASN A 244 -27.44 11.16 -42.81
CA ASN A 244 -27.19 9.87 -43.44
C ASN A 244 -25.70 9.57 -43.68
N SER A 245 -24.76 10.39 -43.22
CA SER A 245 -23.33 10.06 -43.34
C SER A 245 -22.62 10.21 -41.99
N CYS A 246 -21.92 9.14 -41.62
CA CYS A 246 -21.02 9.14 -40.48
C CYS A 246 -19.64 9.49 -40.99
N GLY A 247 -19.16 10.68 -40.62
CA GLY A 247 -17.89 11.19 -41.09
C GLY A 247 -16.69 10.40 -40.54
N GLY A 248 -16.84 9.71 -39.41
CA GLY A 248 -15.74 9.06 -38.69
C GLY A 248 -16.13 7.73 -38.05
N VAL A 249 -15.16 7.19 -37.30
CA VAL A 249 -15.27 5.96 -36.52
C VAL A 249 -14.74 6.21 -35.10
N CYS A 250 -15.32 5.53 -34.12
CA CYS A 250 -14.88 5.61 -32.74
C CYS A 250 -13.52 4.94 -32.58
N VAL A 251 -12.54 5.71 -32.12
CA VAL A 251 -11.19 5.25 -31.83
C VAL A 251 -10.94 5.32 -30.33
N PRO A 252 -10.03 4.50 -29.78
CA PRO A 252 -9.66 4.59 -28.38
C PRO A 252 -9.26 6.02 -28.00
N ARG A 253 -9.89 6.53 -26.94
CA ARG A 253 -9.49 7.79 -26.33
C ARG A 253 -8.25 7.50 -25.51
N CYS A 254 -7.20 8.26 -25.76
CA CYS A 254 -6.07 8.29 -24.85
C CYS A 254 -6.20 9.46 -23.90
N ARG A 255 -5.64 9.31 -22.71
CA ARG A 255 -5.47 10.40 -21.78
C ARG A 255 -3.99 10.60 -21.54
N TRP A 256 -3.50 11.78 -21.89
CA TRP A 256 -2.21 12.23 -21.42
C TRP A 256 -2.35 12.64 -19.95
N ASP A 257 -1.75 11.85 -19.07
CA ASP A 257 -1.66 12.21 -17.67
C ASP A 257 -0.44 13.10 -17.46
N PHE A 258 -0.67 14.40 -17.24
CA PHE A 258 0.40 15.37 -16.95
C PHE A 258 1.10 15.14 -15.60
N SER A 259 0.66 14.15 -14.82
CA SER A 259 1.19 13.82 -13.50
C SER A 259 1.89 12.47 -13.41
N ILE A 260 1.53 11.48 -14.23
CA ILE A 260 2.13 10.14 -14.22
C ILE A 260 2.56 9.79 -15.64
N LYS A 261 3.83 10.06 -15.95
CA LYS A 261 4.40 9.85 -17.30
C LYS A 261 4.49 8.40 -17.74
N ASP A 262 4.70 7.49 -16.78
CA ASP A 262 5.16 6.13 -17.07
C ASP A 262 4.03 5.11 -17.13
N ASN A 263 2.83 5.48 -16.71
CA ASN A 263 1.65 4.76 -17.10
C ASN A 263 1.26 5.27 -18.49
N VAL A 264 1.84 4.62 -19.51
CA VAL A 264 1.38 4.58 -20.90
C VAL A 264 -0.08 4.97 -20.92
N ALA A 265 -0.40 6.15 -21.46
CA ALA A 265 -1.76 6.66 -21.57
C ALA A 265 -2.72 5.48 -21.79
N PRO A 266 -3.49 5.04 -20.77
CA PRO A 266 -4.24 3.80 -20.89
C PRO A 266 -5.17 3.98 -22.09
N GLY A 267 -4.91 3.22 -23.16
CA GLY A 267 -5.72 3.27 -24.38
C GLY A 267 -5.00 3.26 -25.72
N CYS A 268 -3.69 3.58 -25.83
CA CYS A 268 -3.05 3.51 -27.15
C CYS A 268 -2.45 2.15 -27.50
N PRO A 269 -2.78 1.59 -28.69
CA PRO A 269 -2.13 0.38 -29.18
C PRO A 269 -0.61 0.53 -29.32
N PRO A 270 0.17 -0.56 -29.24
CA PRO A 270 1.61 -0.54 -29.47
C PRO A 270 1.97 0.19 -30.78
N GLY A 271 2.97 1.08 -30.71
CA GLY A 271 3.42 1.89 -31.85
C GLY A 271 2.64 3.18 -32.08
N GLN A 272 1.62 3.48 -31.27
CA GLN A 272 0.91 4.76 -31.29
C GLN A 272 1.19 5.58 -30.02
N THR A 273 1.06 6.89 -30.14
CA THR A 273 1.17 7.87 -29.07
C THR A 273 -0.12 8.67 -28.94
N CYS A 274 -0.34 9.25 -27.76
CA CYS A 274 -1.51 10.08 -27.51
C CYS A 274 -1.32 11.49 -28.10
N TRP A 275 -2.13 11.84 -29.10
CA TRP A 275 -2.18 13.21 -29.63
C TRP A 275 -3.28 13.96 -28.88
N VAL A 276 -2.89 14.91 -28.03
CA VAL A 276 -3.84 15.71 -27.24
C VAL A 276 -4.64 16.62 -28.16
N ASP A 277 -5.94 16.74 -27.93
CA ASP A 277 -6.76 17.65 -28.72
C ASP A 277 -6.57 19.10 -28.26
N GLN A 278 -6.60 20.03 -29.22
CA GLN A 278 -6.53 21.47 -28.94
C GLN A 278 -7.58 21.93 -27.92
N LYS A 279 -8.82 21.43 -28.03
CA LYS A 279 -9.93 21.78 -27.12
C LYS A 279 -9.74 21.28 -25.69
N ASN A 280 -8.84 20.33 -25.49
CA ASN A 280 -8.58 19.64 -24.22
C ASN A 280 -7.29 20.13 -23.55
N LEU A 281 -6.75 21.28 -23.99
CA LEU A 281 -5.59 21.94 -23.37
C LEU A 281 -5.96 22.87 -22.21
N ASN A 282 -7.25 23.11 -21.96
CA ASN A 282 -7.68 23.92 -20.82
C ASN A 282 -7.65 23.07 -19.53
N PRO A 283 -6.86 23.45 -18.49
CA PRO A 283 -6.80 22.71 -17.22
C PRO A 283 -8.14 22.63 -16.48
N ASP A 284 -9.08 23.55 -16.74
CA ASP A 284 -10.42 23.53 -16.14
C ASP A 284 -11.38 22.55 -16.87
N SER A 285 -10.96 21.99 -18.00
CA SER A 285 -11.78 21.03 -18.76
C SER A 285 -11.80 19.68 -18.07
N LEU A 286 -12.98 19.07 -17.96
CA LEU A 286 -13.15 17.67 -17.54
C LEU A 286 -12.33 16.70 -18.42
N TYR A 287 -12.04 17.11 -19.66
CA TYR A 287 -11.28 16.33 -20.63
C TYR A 287 -9.83 16.80 -20.76
N TYR A 288 -9.29 17.56 -19.79
CA TYR A 288 -7.91 18.03 -19.85
C TYR A 288 -6.92 16.88 -20.08
N GLY A 289 -6.08 17.02 -21.12
CA GLY A 289 -5.11 16.02 -21.56
C GLY A 289 -5.68 14.86 -22.38
N ALA A 290 -7.00 14.82 -22.63
CA ALA A 290 -7.58 13.79 -23.48
C ALA A 290 -7.28 14.03 -24.97
N GLY A 291 -7.11 12.93 -25.70
CA GLY A 291 -6.70 12.96 -27.10
C GLY A 291 -7.06 11.69 -27.86
N ARG A 292 -6.38 11.50 -29.00
CA ARG A 292 -6.52 10.35 -29.90
C ARG A 292 -5.22 9.62 -30.10
N CYS A 293 -5.29 8.29 -30.17
CA CYS A 293 -4.14 7.47 -30.52
C CYS A 293 -3.83 7.60 -32.01
N LYS A 294 -2.58 7.98 -32.30
CA LYS A 294 -2.05 8.11 -33.66
C LYS A 294 -0.58 7.68 -33.67
N PRO A 295 0.00 7.37 -34.83
CA PRO A 295 1.46 7.19 -34.94
C PRO A 295 2.22 8.41 -34.40
N ALA A 296 3.49 8.22 -34.05
CA ALA A 296 4.34 9.34 -33.65
C ALA A 296 4.38 10.42 -34.74
N CYS A 297 4.20 11.69 -34.35
CA CYS A 297 4.16 12.78 -35.32
C CYS A 297 5.57 13.03 -35.92
N ALA A 298 5.62 13.41 -37.20
CA ALA A 298 6.88 13.72 -37.86
C ALA A 298 7.30 15.19 -37.69
N GLY A 299 6.33 16.11 -37.59
CA GLY A 299 6.58 17.55 -37.42
C GLY A 299 5.32 18.34 -37.07
N ASP A 300 5.50 19.63 -36.75
CA ASP A 300 4.46 20.50 -36.20
C ASP A 300 3.22 20.64 -37.08
N SER A 301 3.39 20.55 -38.41
CA SER A 301 2.28 20.64 -39.37
C SER A 301 1.24 19.54 -39.18
N GLU A 302 1.63 18.37 -38.67
CA GLU A 302 0.68 17.28 -38.36
C GLU A 302 -0.16 17.58 -37.12
N CYS A 303 0.33 18.43 -36.22
CA CYS A 303 -0.38 18.86 -35.01
C CYS A 303 -1.32 20.05 -35.25
N GLN A 304 -1.23 20.68 -36.42
CA GLN A 304 -2.11 21.78 -36.82
C GLN A 304 -3.47 21.26 -37.31
N LEU A 305 -4.47 22.13 -37.24
CA LEU A 305 -5.80 21.85 -37.77
C LEU A 305 -5.71 21.60 -39.29
N SER A 306 -6.01 20.37 -39.71
CA SER A 306 -5.92 19.95 -41.11
C SER A 306 -6.89 18.80 -41.39
N ALA A 307 -7.04 18.40 -42.66
CA ALA A 307 -7.84 17.23 -43.02
C ALA A 307 -7.33 15.93 -42.36
N GLY A 308 -6.01 15.80 -42.14
CA GLY A 308 -5.40 14.65 -41.46
C GLY A 308 -5.43 14.77 -39.93
N ASN A 309 -5.65 15.97 -39.39
CA ASN A 309 -5.79 16.20 -37.96
C ASN A 309 -6.89 17.24 -37.66
N PRO A 310 -8.17 16.84 -37.70
CA PRO A 310 -9.29 17.76 -37.47
C PRO A 310 -9.41 18.23 -36.01
N PHE A 311 -8.60 17.68 -35.10
CA PHE A 311 -8.53 18.05 -33.68
C PHE A 311 -7.22 18.76 -33.33
N GLY A 312 -6.36 18.98 -34.34
CA GLY A 312 -5.16 19.77 -34.23
C GLY A 312 -5.45 21.25 -34.01
N GLY A 313 -4.41 22.03 -33.73
CA GLY A 313 -4.56 23.45 -33.48
C GLY A 313 -3.25 24.19 -33.34
N PRO A 314 -3.31 25.53 -33.29
CA PRO A 314 -2.13 26.38 -33.18
C PRO A 314 -1.36 26.15 -31.88
N ASP A 315 -2.03 25.74 -30.81
CA ASP A 315 -1.41 25.52 -29.50
C ASP A 315 -0.91 24.09 -29.31
N LEU A 316 -0.77 23.33 -30.40
CA LEU A 316 -0.12 22.02 -30.41
C LEU A 316 1.22 22.06 -31.17
N VAL A 317 2.17 21.26 -30.69
CA VAL A 317 3.52 21.10 -31.24
C VAL A 317 3.90 19.62 -31.31
N CYS A 318 4.69 19.24 -32.31
CA CYS A 318 5.19 17.87 -32.45
C CYS A 318 6.56 17.74 -31.78
N LYS A 319 6.59 17.24 -30.55
CA LYS A 319 7.84 17.15 -29.79
C LYS A 319 7.81 15.95 -28.84
N ALA A 320 8.99 15.44 -28.54
CA ALA A 320 9.18 14.39 -27.54
C ALA A 320 9.24 14.99 -26.14
N GLU A 321 9.11 14.14 -25.14
CA GLU A 321 9.15 14.48 -23.71
C GLU A 321 10.27 13.78 -23.00
N LYS A 322 10.80 14.42 -21.96
CA LYS A 322 11.81 13.80 -21.10
C LYS A 322 11.15 12.74 -20.22
N LEU A 323 11.69 11.53 -20.19
CA LEU A 323 11.27 10.45 -19.29
C LEU A 323 12.11 10.48 -17.99
N LEU A 324 11.69 9.73 -16.96
CA LEU A 324 12.40 9.71 -15.66
C LEU A 324 13.84 9.20 -15.76
N ASP A 325 14.13 8.37 -16.77
CA ASP A 325 15.47 7.87 -17.06
C ASP A 325 16.33 8.86 -17.88
N GLY A 326 15.81 10.06 -18.17
CA GLY A 326 16.46 11.11 -18.95
C GLY A 326 16.36 10.94 -20.47
N THR A 327 15.79 9.82 -20.96
CA THR A 327 15.56 9.59 -22.39
C THR A 327 14.37 10.40 -22.90
N ASP A 328 14.22 10.46 -24.24
CA ASP A 328 13.10 11.13 -24.88
C ASP A 328 12.02 10.10 -25.27
N SER A 329 10.76 10.44 -25.02
CA SER A 329 9.59 9.69 -25.49
C SER A 329 9.48 9.69 -27.02
N ALA A 330 8.59 8.85 -27.55
CA ALA A 330 8.16 9.00 -28.94
C ALA A 330 7.39 10.34 -29.13
N LYS A 331 7.73 11.08 -30.20
CA LYS A 331 7.08 12.36 -30.53
C LYS A 331 5.57 12.22 -30.66
N ARG A 332 4.85 13.25 -30.21
CA ARG A 332 3.39 13.35 -30.37
C ARG A 332 2.95 14.80 -30.38
N CYS A 333 1.68 15.01 -30.69
CA CYS A 333 1.07 16.33 -30.58
C CYS A 333 0.73 16.62 -29.12
N ARG A 334 1.47 17.57 -28.55
CA ARG A 334 1.36 18.03 -27.16
C ARG A 334 1.15 19.53 -27.11
N ALA A 335 0.84 20.07 -25.94
CA ALA A 335 0.67 21.51 -25.75
C ALA A 335 1.94 22.28 -26.20
N ARG A 336 1.75 23.40 -26.87
CA ARG A 336 2.81 24.30 -27.28
C ARG A 336 3.30 25.05 -26.05
N GLY A 337 4.51 24.72 -25.61
CA GLY A 337 5.16 25.34 -24.48
C GLY A 337 6.62 24.91 -24.35
N GLU A 338 7.26 25.40 -23.31
CA GLU A 338 8.63 25.05 -22.95
C GLU A 338 8.71 23.63 -22.39
N CYS A 339 7.68 23.25 -21.62
CA CYS A 339 7.63 22.01 -20.87
C CYS A 339 6.22 21.40 -20.87
N MET A 340 6.15 20.09 -20.63
CA MET A 340 4.89 19.42 -20.23
C MET A 340 4.92 18.98 -18.76
N ASP A 341 6.09 19.04 -18.15
CA ASP A 341 6.38 18.57 -16.80
C ASP A 341 7.70 19.18 -16.33
N SER A 342 8.02 18.97 -15.05
CA SER A 342 9.16 19.62 -14.41
C SER A 342 10.53 19.04 -14.81
N LEU A 343 10.60 17.84 -15.41
CA LEU A 343 11.86 17.26 -15.93
C LEU A 343 12.32 17.90 -17.24
N GLU A 344 11.40 18.54 -17.97
CA GLU A 344 11.75 19.28 -19.18
C GLU A 344 12.27 20.69 -18.89
N CYS A 345 12.09 21.16 -17.65
CA CYS A 345 12.58 22.47 -17.28
C CYS A 345 14.10 22.45 -17.04
N PRO A 346 14.80 23.53 -17.41
CA PRO A 346 16.23 23.63 -17.16
C PRO A 346 16.54 23.47 -15.68
N GLU A 347 17.54 22.66 -15.34
CA GLU A 347 18.02 22.59 -13.97
C GLU A 347 18.57 23.96 -13.56
N LEU A 348 18.00 24.52 -12.49
CA LEU A 348 18.52 25.74 -11.89
C LEU A 348 19.88 25.46 -11.21
N PRO A 349 20.77 26.47 -11.10
CA PRO A 349 22.10 26.30 -10.52
C PRO A 349 22.05 25.61 -9.14
N SER A 350 22.98 24.69 -8.88
CA SER A 350 23.00 23.88 -7.64
C SER A 350 23.07 24.69 -6.34
N GLY A 351 23.52 25.94 -6.41
CA GLY A 351 23.55 26.88 -5.28
C GLY A 351 22.21 27.57 -4.97
N GLN A 352 21.18 27.38 -5.79
CA GLN A 352 19.85 27.96 -5.55
C GLN A 352 18.92 26.94 -4.87
N PRO A 353 17.99 27.38 -4.02
CA PRO A 353 17.08 26.48 -3.30
C PRO A 353 15.97 25.89 -4.18
N TYR A 354 15.84 26.36 -5.42
CA TYR A 354 14.78 25.97 -6.36
C TYR A 354 15.23 24.83 -7.27
N LEU A 355 14.30 23.94 -7.58
CA LEU A 355 14.42 22.97 -8.68
C LEU A 355 13.80 23.51 -9.98
N GLY A 356 12.88 24.48 -9.86
CA GLY A 356 12.02 24.91 -10.94
C GLY A 356 10.92 23.89 -11.23
N TYR A 357 9.84 24.32 -11.87
CA TYR A 357 8.74 23.44 -12.25
C TYR A 357 8.09 23.88 -13.55
N CYS A 358 7.30 22.98 -14.13
CA CYS A 358 6.45 23.30 -15.26
C CYS A 358 5.07 23.73 -14.79
N ASP A 359 4.68 24.96 -15.10
CA ASP A 359 3.32 25.45 -14.88
C ASP A 359 2.38 24.79 -15.91
N ARG A 360 1.47 23.94 -15.44
CA ARG A 360 0.54 23.19 -16.31
C ARG A 360 -0.51 24.07 -17.01
N GLY A 361 -0.78 25.27 -16.50
CA GLY A 361 -1.72 26.20 -17.12
C GLY A 361 -1.09 26.95 -18.29
N THR A 362 0.20 27.25 -18.21
CA THR A 362 0.91 28.06 -19.21
C THR A 362 1.96 27.29 -20.02
N PHE A 363 2.28 26.06 -19.64
CA PHE A 363 3.35 25.22 -20.21
C PHE A 363 4.71 25.93 -20.24
N ALA A 364 4.93 26.85 -19.29
CA ALA A 364 6.16 27.59 -19.12
C ALA A 364 6.96 27.04 -17.93
N CYS A 365 8.28 27.06 -18.05
CA CYS A 365 9.14 26.75 -16.92
C CYS A 365 9.19 27.94 -15.97
N LYS A 366 8.92 27.67 -14.69
CA LYS A 366 8.97 28.62 -13.60
C LYS A 366 10.15 28.31 -12.71
N ASP A 367 10.76 29.37 -12.19
CA ASP A 367 11.91 29.33 -11.30
C ASP A 367 11.53 29.58 -9.82
N ASP A 368 10.24 29.73 -9.52
CA ASP A 368 9.70 29.77 -8.17
C ASP A 368 9.23 28.36 -7.71
N CYS A 369 8.32 28.29 -6.74
CA CYS A 369 7.79 27.03 -6.23
C CYS A 369 6.26 27.09 -6.05
N ARG A 370 5.60 25.93 -6.04
CA ARG A 370 4.15 25.85 -5.78
C ARG A 370 3.86 25.55 -4.31
N PRO A 371 3.02 26.34 -3.64
CA PRO A 371 2.54 26.01 -2.30
C PRO A 371 1.50 24.90 -2.35
N GLY A 372 1.35 24.18 -1.24
CA GLY A 372 0.36 23.12 -1.08
C GLY A 372 0.87 21.74 -1.47
N VAL A 373 -0.07 20.85 -1.80
CA VAL A 373 0.21 19.45 -2.16
C VAL A 373 -0.09 19.19 -3.62
N ASP A 374 0.69 18.30 -4.21
CA ASP A 374 0.39 17.72 -5.51
C ASP A 374 -0.92 16.91 -5.39
N PRO A 375 -1.96 17.24 -6.17
CA PRO A 375 -3.26 16.57 -6.08
C PRO A 375 -3.19 15.08 -6.41
N VAL A 376 -2.10 14.61 -7.02
CA VAL A 376 -1.95 13.22 -7.47
C VAL A 376 -1.28 12.37 -6.40
N THR A 377 -0.24 12.90 -5.76
CA THR A 377 0.49 12.16 -4.72
C THR A 377 0.00 12.48 -3.31
N ALA A 378 -0.79 13.54 -3.15
CA ALA A 378 -1.14 14.16 -1.87
C ALA A 378 0.07 14.59 -1.02
N LEU A 379 1.27 14.64 -1.62
CA LEU A 379 2.52 15.10 -0.99
C LEU A 379 2.81 16.56 -1.40
N PRO A 380 3.59 17.33 -0.61
CA PRO A 380 4.04 18.65 -1.01
C PRO A 380 4.75 18.64 -2.38
N TYR A 381 4.56 19.69 -3.18
CA TYR A 381 5.27 19.81 -4.45
C TYR A 381 6.78 19.79 -4.25
N LYS A 382 7.48 18.97 -5.03
CA LYS A 382 8.95 18.84 -4.99
C LYS A 382 9.65 19.88 -5.86
N ASP A 383 9.28 21.14 -5.66
CA ASP A 383 9.81 22.27 -6.45
C ASP A 383 11.03 22.93 -5.77
N CYS A 384 11.29 22.56 -4.52
CA CYS A 384 12.43 23.01 -3.73
C CYS A 384 13.45 21.88 -3.54
N ARG A 385 14.74 22.23 -3.57
CA ARG A 385 15.82 21.31 -3.21
C ARG A 385 15.74 21.02 -1.72
N ASN A 386 16.01 19.80 -1.29
CA ASN A 386 16.22 19.50 0.12
C ASN A 386 17.41 20.34 0.64
N PRO A 387 17.31 21.06 1.79
CA PRO A 387 16.27 21.03 2.82
C PRO A 387 15.30 22.23 2.82
N TYR A 388 14.90 22.70 1.65
CA TYR A 388 13.98 23.82 1.51
C TYR A 388 12.55 23.32 1.21
N ALA A 389 11.55 24.05 1.69
CA ALA A 389 10.15 23.85 1.36
C ALA A 389 9.53 25.14 0.80
N CYS A 390 8.52 24.96 -0.04
CA CYS A 390 7.83 26.10 -0.63
C CYS A 390 6.96 26.80 0.41
N THR A 391 7.07 28.12 0.50
CA THR A 391 6.23 28.98 1.35
C THR A 391 5.79 30.20 0.55
N ALA A 392 4.58 30.68 0.84
CA ALA A 392 4.06 31.91 0.29
C ALA A 392 4.14 33.03 1.34
N ASP A 393 4.79 34.14 1.01
CA ASP A 393 4.77 35.36 1.82
C ASP A 393 4.46 36.57 0.91
N GLY A 394 3.47 37.37 1.28
CA GLY A 394 3.06 38.54 0.48
C GLY A 394 2.63 38.24 -0.96
N GLY A 395 2.23 37.00 -1.28
CA GLY A 395 1.86 36.58 -2.64
C GLY A 395 3.03 36.15 -3.53
N ILE A 396 4.25 36.09 -2.97
CA ILE A 396 5.43 35.54 -3.63
C ILE A 396 5.70 34.16 -3.03
N ASN A 397 5.85 33.16 -3.90
CA ASN A 397 6.26 31.83 -3.49
C ASN A 397 7.79 31.74 -3.51
N TYR A 398 8.38 31.22 -2.44
CA TYR A 398 9.82 31.04 -2.34
C TYR A 398 10.17 29.78 -1.54
N CYS A 399 11.31 29.18 -1.85
CA CYS A 399 11.83 28.04 -1.13
C CYS A 399 12.53 28.54 0.15
N ARG A 400 11.89 28.36 1.31
CA ARG A 400 12.49 28.67 2.61
C ARG A 400 13.17 27.44 3.17
N LEU A 401 14.26 27.66 3.92
CA LEU A 401 14.90 26.58 4.65
C LEU A 401 13.90 25.99 5.66
N GLU A 402 13.65 24.70 5.59
CA GLU A 402 12.82 24.02 6.59
C GLU A 402 13.56 24.02 7.92
N THR A 403 12.82 24.27 8.99
CA THR A 403 13.35 24.03 10.34
C THR A 403 13.60 22.54 10.53
N CYS A 404 14.52 22.19 11.43
CA CYS A 404 14.80 20.80 11.78
C CYS A 404 13.53 19.98 12.10
N LYS A 405 12.57 20.61 12.78
CA LYS A 405 11.27 20.02 13.10
C LYS A 405 10.41 19.75 11.86
N GLU A 406 10.40 20.67 10.91
CA GLU A 406 9.67 20.53 9.64
C GLU A 406 10.28 19.43 8.76
N GLN A 407 11.60 19.26 8.81
CA GLN A 407 12.31 18.17 8.13
C GLN A 407 12.08 16.78 8.76
N GLY A 408 11.19 16.65 9.74
CA GLY A 408 10.84 15.38 10.41
C GLY A 408 11.41 15.20 11.81
N GLY A 409 11.93 16.27 12.41
CA GLY A 409 12.27 16.29 13.84
C GLY A 409 13.43 15.38 14.22
N ALA A 410 13.42 14.91 15.47
CA ALA A 410 14.48 14.11 16.08
C ALA A 410 14.77 12.85 15.28
N LEU A 411 13.77 12.28 14.62
CA LEU A 411 13.88 11.00 13.92
C LEU A 411 14.74 11.12 12.65
N ILE A 412 14.55 12.18 11.86
CA ILE A 412 15.40 12.48 10.70
C ILE A 412 16.74 13.10 11.15
N ALA A 413 16.73 13.91 12.20
CA ALA A 413 17.94 14.49 12.76
C ALA A 413 18.88 13.40 13.30
N CYS A 414 18.36 12.39 14.03
CA CYS A 414 19.14 11.26 14.54
C CYS A 414 19.86 10.51 13.42
N ALA A 415 19.15 10.20 12.33
CA ALA A 415 19.74 9.55 11.15
C ALA A 415 20.86 10.37 10.48
N ARG A 416 20.93 11.69 10.75
CA ARG A 416 21.97 12.60 10.28
C ARG A 416 23.00 12.96 11.37
N GLY A 417 22.87 12.42 12.59
CA GLY A 417 23.73 12.75 13.73
C GLY A 417 23.46 14.13 14.37
N GLU A 418 22.27 14.68 14.17
CA GLU A 418 21.83 15.98 14.70
C GLU A 418 20.56 15.82 15.59
N TYR A 419 20.25 16.79 16.44
CA TYR A 419 18.93 16.93 17.10
C TYR A 419 18.32 18.29 16.81
N CYS A 420 17.00 18.37 16.89
CA CYS A 420 16.28 19.62 16.78
C CYS A 420 16.17 20.34 18.13
N CYS A 421 16.33 21.65 18.10
CA CYS A 421 16.05 22.53 19.24
C CYS A 421 14.58 22.43 19.67
N GLY A 422 14.34 22.21 20.98
CA GLY A 422 13.00 22.21 21.58
C GLY A 422 12.23 20.91 21.44
N GLU A 423 12.87 19.82 21.02
CA GLU A 423 12.29 18.48 21.08
C GLU A 423 12.61 17.80 22.40
N ASP A 424 11.69 16.94 22.82
CA ASP A 424 11.81 16.07 23.98
C ASP A 424 12.63 14.84 23.59
N LYS A 425 13.96 14.89 23.76
CA LYS A 425 14.85 13.82 23.30
C LYS A 425 14.79 12.57 24.17
N ASN A 426 14.42 12.74 25.43
CA ASN A 426 14.34 11.67 26.42
C ASN A 426 12.91 11.12 26.58
N PHE A 427 11.96 11.62 25.78
CA PHE A 427 10.55 11.22 25.77
C PHE A 427 9.88 11.34 27.15
N ASP A 428 10.30 12.33 27.95
CA ASP A 428 9.76 12.59 29.30
C ASP A 428 8.56 13.56 29.31
N ASN A 429 8.07 13.93 28.11
CA ASN A 429 7.08 14.96 27.82
C ASN A 429 7.51 16.39 28.18
N ILE A 430 8.81 16.65 28.35
CA ILE A 430 9.38 17.97 28.61
C ILE A 430 10.29 18.33 27.43
N GLN A 431 10.07 19.49 26.82
CA GLN A 431 10.95 19.97 25.75
C GLN A 431 12.34 20.28 26.33
N ASP A 432 13.39 19.71 25.73
CA ASP A 432 14.76 20.02 26.12
C ASP A 432 15.09 21.47 25.73
N ALA A 433 15.78 22.16 26.65
CA ALA A 433 16.29 23.49 26.37
C ALA A 433 17.31 23.43 25.23
N CYS A 434 17.17 24.37 24.28
CA CYS A 434 18.11 24.42 23.16
C CYS A 434 19.49 24.86 23.63
N PRO A 435 20.57 24.28 23.07
CA PRO A 435 21.90 24.81 23.27
C PRO A 435 21.99 26.25 22.71
N PRO A 436 23.01 27.03 23.09
CA PRO A 436 23.22 28.37 22.56
C PRO A 436 23.18 28.41 21.03
N VAL A 437 22.68 29.50 20.42
CA VAL A 437 22.56 29.64 18.95
C VAL A 437 23.90 29.43 18.23
N ALA A 438 25.03 29.69 18.89
CA ALA A 438 26.37 29.43 18.36
C ALA A 438 26.69 27.93 18.13
N GLU A 439 25.95 27.02 18.78
CA GLU A 439 26.08 25.57 18.66
C GLU A 439 25.02 24.97 17.73
N GLN A 440 24.13 25.79 17.18
CA GLN A 440 23.09 25.41 16.24
C GLN A 440 23.46 25.80 14.81
N ASN A 441 23.04 25.01 13.82
CA ASN A 441 23.07 25.39 12.41
C ASN A 441 21.89 26.34 12.08
N ALA A 442 21.87 26.85 10.84
CA ALA A 442 20.84 27.80 10.39
C ALA A 442 19.41 27.21 10.39
N ALA A 443 19.25 25.88 10.41
CA ALA A 443 17.96 25.19 10.50
C ALA A 443 17.55 24.89 11.97
N GLY A 444 18.35 25.30 12.96
CA GLY A 444 18.12 25.03 14.38
C GLY A 444 18.47 23.61 14.81
N CYS A 445 19.24 22.87 14.00
CA CYS A 445 19.81 21.57 14.40
C CYS A 445 21.14 21.75 15.12
N TYR A 446 21.50 20.82 15.99
CA TYR A 446 22.82 20.76 16.64
C TYR A 446 23.29 19.31 16.74
N LYS A 447 24.59 19.08 16.94
CA LYS A 447 25.14 17.71 17.00
C LYS A 447 24.54 16.91 18.15
N ALA A 448 24.28 15.62 17.87
CA ALA A 448 23.86 14.68 18.89
C ALA A 448 24.91 14.49 19.99
N PRO A 449 24.58 14.64 21.29
CA PRO A 449 25.43 14.11 22.35
C PRO A 449 25.61 12.61 22.13
N THR A 450 26.85 12.13 22.26
CA THR A 450 27.16 10.70 22.21
C THR A 450 26.29 9.97 23.23
N PRO A 451 25.48 8.98 22.81
CA PRO A 451 24.69 8.22 23.76
C PRO A 451 25.61 7.53 24.79
N PRO A 452 25.11 7.22 26.01
CA PRO A 452 25.88 6.47 27.01
C PRO A 452 26.33 5.10 26.47
N PHE A 453 25.45 4.43 25.75
CA PHE A 453 25.79 3.33 24.85
C PHE A 453 26.63 3.94 23.74
N CYS A 454 27.79 3.35 23.43
CA CYS A 454 28.77 3.82 22.44
C CYS A 454 29.87 4.73 22.98
N THR A 455 29.86 4.96 24.29
CA THR A 455 31.04 5.45 24.98
C THR A 455 32.14 4.38 24.94
N PRO A 456 33.39 4.74 24.64
CA PRO A 456 34.51 3.82 24.79
C PRO A 456 34.58 3.29 26.22
N CYS A 457 34.82 1.99 26.36
CA CYS A 457 34.96 1.29 27.64
C CYS A 457 36.21 0.43 27.62
N GLY A 458 36.74 0.05 28.79
CA GLY A 458 37.85 -0.90 28.89
C GLY A 458 39.02 -0.53 27.98
N VAL A 459 39.43 0.74 27.96
CA VAL A 459 40.53 1.22 27.10
C VAL A 459 41.80 0.43 27.45
N GLY A 460 42.31 -0.35 26.48
CA GLY A 460 43.46 -1.25 26.68
C GLY A 460 43.15 -2.57 27.41
N ALA A 461 41.89 -2.85 27.73
CA ALA A 461 41.46 -4.11 28.32
C ALA A 461 41.40 -5.23 27.27
N ASN A 462 41.98 -6.38 27.59
CA ASN A 462 41.77 -7.61 26.83
C ASN A 462 40.44 -8.23 27.28
N LEU A 463 39.38 -8.05 26.50
CA LEU A 463 38.04 -8.59 26.83
C LEU A 463 37.98 -10.13 26.88
N ASN A 464 39.05 -10.85 26.50
CA ASN A 464 39.16 -12.29 26.71
C ASN A 464 39.56 -12.64 28.15
N ASP A 465 40.03 -11.68 28.94
CA ASP A 465 40.25 -11.84 30.38
C ASP A 465 38.93 -11.54 31.13
N PRO A 466 38.34 -12.52 31.84
CA PRO A 466 37.09 -12.34 32.58
C PRO A 466 37.11 -11.18 33.58
N MET A 467 38.27 -10.91 34.20
CA MET A 467 38.39 -9.81 35.16
C MET A 467 38.41 -8.45 34.46
N ALA A 468 39.08 -8.35 33.31
CA ALA A 468 39.13 -7.13 32.51
C ALA A 468 37.79 -6.83 31.85
N ALA A 469 37.08 -7.88 31.37
CA ALA A 469 35.73 -7.76 30.85
C ALA A 469 34.74 -7.26 31.91
N ALA A 470 34.76 -7.84 33.12
CA ALA A 470 33.87 -7.41 34.20
C ALA A 470 34.12 -5.96 34.65
N ALA A 471 35.37 -5.50 34.64
CA ALA A 471 35.71 -4.11 34.93
C ALA A 471 35.18 -3.16 33.84
N ALA A 472 35.33 -3.54 32.56
CA ALA A 472 34.84 -2.77 31.43
C ALA A 472 33.30 -2.73 31.38
N ASP A 473 32.62 -3.82 31.74
CA ASP A 473 31.16 -3.86 31.90
C ASP A 473 30.69 -2.91 33.03
N ALA A 474 31.43 -2.84 34.13
CA ALA A 474 31.12 -1.93 35.23
C ALA A 474 31.29 -0.45 34.83
N GLU A 475 32.26 -0.11 33.98
CA GLU A 475 32.39 1.21 33.37
C GLU A 475 31.14 1.56 32.55
N CYS A 476 30.66 0.63 31.74
CA CYS A 476 29.44 0.82 30.97
C CYS A 476 28.20 1.00 31.84
N LEU A 477 28.09 0.23 32.92
CA LEU A 477 26.98 0.37 33.87
C LEU A 477 26.98 1.73 34.57
N ALA A 478 28.17 2.26 34.90
CA ALA A 478 28.31 3.55 35.57
C ALA A 478 27.95 4.75 34.67
N LEU A 479 27.99 4.58 33.34
CA LEU A 479 27.57 5.60 32.37
C LEU A 479 26.04 5.68 32.23
N MET A 480 25.31 4.68 32.73
CA MET A 480 23.86 4.64 32.63
C MET A 480 23.18 5.39 33.77
N PRO A 481 22.02 6.04 33.52
CA PRO A 481 21.24 6.62 34.59
C PRO A 481 20.81 5.54 35.60
N PRO A 482 20.65 5.86 36.90
CA PRO A 482 20.22 4.89 37.91
C PRO A 482 18.90 4.19 37.60
N SER A 483 18.04 4.82 36.79
CA SER A 483 16.76 4.27 36.32
C SER A 483 16.92 3.16 35.29
N TYR A 484 18.09 3.03 34.66
CA TYR A 484 18.31 2.19 33.48
C TYR A 484 17.93 0.72 33.68
N VAL A 485 18.24 0.13 34.83
CA VAL A 485 17.97 -1.29 35.14
C VAL A 485 16.63 -1.54 35.86
N THR A 486 15.84 -0.49 36.10
CA THR A 486 14.62 -0.55 36.95
C THR A 486 13.30 -0.45 36.17
N CYS A 487 13.31 -0.81 34.88
CA CYS A 487 12.19 -0.55 33.96
C CYS A 487 10.88 -1.25 34.39
N ALA A 488 9.87 -0.47 34.77
CA ALA A 488 8.53 -0.97 35.08
C ALA A 488 7.75 -1.48 33.85
N ASN A 489 8.12 -1.06 32.62
CA ASN A 489 7.37 -1.30 31.37
C ASN A 489 8.15 -2.05 30.27
N GLY A 490 9.29 -2.66 30.59
CA GLY A 490 10.14 -3.38 29.61
C GLY A 490 10.88 -2.46 28.62
N SER A 491 11.65 -3.07 27.71
CA SER A 491 12.68 -2.50 26.81
C SER A 491 12.21 -1.48 25.74
N ARG A 492 11.06 -0.82 25.94
CA ARG A 492 10.48 0.09 24.93
C ARG A 492 11.07 1.50 24.92
N MET A 493 12.00 1.83 25.81
CA MET A 493 12.59 3.18 25.90
C MET A 493 14.11 3.13 25.67
N PRO A 494 14.72 4.10 24.94
CA PRO A 494 16.17 4.15 24.69
C PRO A 494 17.03 4.24 25.96
N ASN A 495 16.46 4.72 27.05
CA ASN A 495 17.13 4.98 28.32
C ASN A 495 16.84 3.92 29.41
N CYS A 496 16.27 2.77 29.04
CA CYS A 496 15.87 1.75 30.00
C CYS A 496 15.96 0.34 29.40
N SER A 497 16.77 -0.54 30.00
CA SER A 497 16.86 -1.96 29.65
C SER A 497 16.76 -2.83 30.90
N PRO A 498 16.05 -3.98 30.85
CA PRO A 498 16.09 -4.96 31.93
C PRO A 498 17.47 -5.61 32.11
N LEU A 499 18.44 -5.33 31.24
CA LEU A 499 19.78 -5.90 31.27
C LEU A 499 20.85 -4.81 31.41
N ALA A 500 21.89 -5.09 32.19
CA ALA A 500 23.03 -4.21 32.36
C ALA A 500 23.83 -4.09 31.05
N PRO A 501 24.31 -2.90 30.67
CA PRO A 501 25.13 -2.75 29.46
C PRO A 501 26.46 -3.50 29.61
N LYS A 502 27.03 -3.94 28.48
CA LYS A 502 28.32 -4.62 28.41
C LYS A 502 29.29 -3.87 27.52
N CYS A 503 30.58 -4.04 27.80
CA CYS A 503 31.64 -3.55 26.96
C CYS A 503 31.94 -4.55 25.84
N VAL A 504 31.80 -4.13 24.60
CA VAL A 504 32.02 -4.98 23.42
C VAL A 504 33.09 -4.37 22.51
N TYR A 505 33.90 -5.22 21.89
CA TYR A 505 34.91 -4.76 20.93
C TYR A 505 34.24 -4.33 19.60
N ALA A 506 34.28 -3.05 19.27
CA ALA A 506 33.82 -2.48 18.01
C ALA A 506 35.02 -2.10 17.13
N GLY A 507 35.60 -3.11 16.47
CA GLY A 507 36.65 -2.90 15.48
C GLY A 507 36.89 -4.12 14.61
N ASP A 508 37.64 -3.89 13.53
CA ASP A 508 38.10 -4.96 12.65
C ASP A 508 39.32 -5.66 13.28
N LYS A 509 39.14 -6.90 13.76
CA LYS A 509 40.20 -7.71 14.36
C LYS A 509 41.34 -8.06 13.40
N MET A 510 41.20 -7.81 12.08
CA MET A 510 42.28 -8.04 11.12
C MET A 510 43.38 -6.97 11.14
N GLN A 511 43.10 -5.77 11.65
CA GLN A 511 44.16 -4.81 11.98
C GLN A 511 44.42 -4.89 13.48
N GLN A 512 45.46 -5.64 13.87
CA GLN A 512 46.00 -5.58 15.23
C GLN A 512 46.41 -4.12 15.53
N GLY A 513 45.51 -3.33 16.14
CA GLY A 513 45.83 -1.95 16.52
C GLY A 513 44.66 -1.09 16.98
N ASP A 514 43.58 -0.99 16.20
CA ASP A 514 42.72 0.22 16.27
C ASP A 514 41.23 -0.02 16.55
N GLY A 515 40.83 -1.24 16.92
CA GLY A 515 39.46 -1.47 17.35
C GLY A 515 39.18 -0.91 18.74
N VAL A 516 37.99 -0.35 18.92
CA VAL A 516 37.63 0.36 20.15
C VAL A 516 36.57 -0.44 20.87
N ASN A 517 36.82 -0.72 22.14
CA ASN A 517 35.82 -1.27 23.03
C ASN A 517 34.75 -0.20 23.33
N VAL A 518 33.47 -0.49 23.10
CA VAL A 518 32.34 0.42 23.30
C VAL A 518 31.24 -0.21 24.14
N CYS A 519 30.50 0.62 24.88
CA CYS A 519 29.35 0.16 25.66
C CYS A 519 28.16 -0.19 24.76
N ALA A 520 27.59 -1.37 24.92
CA ALA A 520 26.41 -1.82 24.22
C ALA A 520 25.35 -2.38 25.19
N VAL A 521 24.09 -2.32 24.79
CA VAL A 521 22.99 -2.96 25.53
C VAL A 521 22.93 -4.44 25.12
N PRO A 522 23.06 -5.40 26.05
CA PRO A 522 22.84 -6.79 25.69
C PRO A 522 21.37 -7.02 25.36
N SER A 523 21.11 -7.84 24.35
CA SER A 523 19.78 -8.41 24.11
C SER A 523 19.56 -9.63 25.02
N ILE A 524 18.30 -10.03 25.21
CA ILE A 524 17.83 -11.14 26.10
C ILE A 524 18.54 -12.50 25.91
N ASN A 525 19.40 -12.65 24.91
CA ASN A 525 20.06 -13.90 24.57
C ASN A 525 21.43 -14.14 25.25
N ASP A 526 21.85 -13.29 26.19
CA ASP A 526 22.88 -13.66 27.18
C ASP A 526 22.28 -14.66 28.21
N ILE A 527 22.05 -15.91 27.80
CA ILE A 527 21.27 -16.88 28.58
C ILE A 527 22.07 -17.45 29.75
N GLY A 528 21.59 -17.11 30.95
CA GLY A 528 21.72 -17.92 32.15
C GLY A 528 20.51 -17.89 33.10
N THR A 529 19.58 -16.94 32.98
CA THR A 529 18.66 -16.63 34.11
C THR A 529 17.17 -16.50 33.80
N VAL A 530 16.70 -16.57 32.54
CA VAL A 530 15.26 -16.45 32.23
C VAL A 530 14.68 -17.80 31.76
N PRO A 531 13.75 -18.43 32.51
CA PRO A 531 13.14 -19.70 32.12
C PRO A 531 12.26 -19.53 30.88
N LEU A 532 12.60 -20.25 29.81
CA LEU A 532 11.94 -20.18 28.50
C LEU A 532 10.65 -21.01 28.46
N ARG A 533 9.57 -20.46 27.87
CA ARG A 533 8.43 -21.27 27.36
C ARG A 533 8.62 -21.56 25.87
N TYR A 534 8.36 -22.80 25.48
CA TYR A 534 8.53 -23.32 24.13
C TYR A 534 7.47 -22.71 23.17
N GLY A 535 7.88 -22.11 22.05
CA GLY A 535 6.99 -21.76 20.93
C GLY A 535 6.76 -20.28 20.58
N ASP A 536 7.25 -19.29 21.34
CA ASP A 536 7.09 -17.88 20.93
C ASP A 536 8.14 -17.47 19.88
N THR A 537 7.67 -17.07 18.70
CA THR A 537 8.49 -16.63 17.55
C THR A 537 8.81 -15.13 17.58
N ARG A 538 8.32 -14.37 18.57
CA ARG A 538 8.58 -12.92 18.71
C ARG A 538 9.84 -12.57 19.52
N LYS A 539 10.71 -13.54 19.78
CA LYS A 539 11.88 -13.45 20.68
C LYS A 539 12.92 -12.39 20.29
N ASP A 540 12.96 -12.03 19.02
CA ASP A 540 13.90 -11.12 18.36
C ASP A 540 13.42 -9.66 18.33
N SER A 541 12.13 -9.40 18.58
CA SER A 541 11.53 -8.06 18.52
C SER A 541 11.41 -7.35 19.88
N ILE A 542 11.62 -8.04 21.00
CA ILE A 542 11.28 -7.50 22.34
C ILE A 542 12.43 -6.72 23.01
N ALA A 543 13.66 -6.76 22.48
CA ALA A 543 14.83 -6.24 23.19
C ALA A 543 15.38 -4.88 22.69
N CYS A 544 15.09 -4.47 21.44
CA CYS A 544 15.62 -3.19 20.95
C CYS A 544 14.69 -2.03 21.33
N PRO A 545 15.25 -0.89 21.77
CA PRO A 545 14.47 0.32 21.97
C PRO A 545 13.71 0.71 20.71
N VAL A 546 12.58 1.40 20.89
CA VAL A 546 11.81 1.95 19.75
C VAL A 546 12.73 2.83 18.89
N GLY A 547 12.76 2.57 17.57
CA GLY A 547 13.66 3.22 16.61
C GLY A 547 14.92 2.42 16.26
N TYR A 548 15.21 1.33 16.99
CA TYR A 548 16.33 0.43 16.75
C TYR A 548 15.85 -0.93 16.25
N ILE A 549 16.55 -1.48 15.26
CA ILE A 549 16.36 -2.83 14.72
C ILE A 549 17.39 -3.80 15.28
N ALA A 550 16.95 -5.02 15.60
CA ALA A 550 17.82 -6.13 15.94
C ALA A 550 18.65 -6.55 14.72
N ARG A 551 19.96 -6.72 14.92
CA ARG A 551 20.93 -7.18 13.92
C ARG A 551 21.65 -8.40 14.45
N ASP A 552 21.62 -9.47 13.67
CA ASP A 552 22.31 -10.70 14.02
C ASP A 552 23.81 -10.58 13.74
N VAL A 553 24.63 -10.92 14.72
CA VAL A 553 26.08 -11.10 14.58
C VAL A 553 26.34 -12.57 14.34
N ARG A 554 26.99 -12.88 13.23
CA ARG A 554 27.35 -14.25 12.83
C ARG A 554 28.60 -14.71 13.58
N PRO A 555 28.70 -16.00 13.94
CA PRO A 555 29.90 -16.53 14.61
C PRO A 555 31.13 -16.42 13.72
N GLN A 556 32.25 -16.00 14.30
CA GLN A 556 33.54 -15.95 13.60
C GLN A 556 34.31 -17.27 13.77
N PRO A 557 34.42 -18.12 12.73
CA PRO A 557 35.00 -19.45 12.91
C PRO A 557 36.52 -19.46 12.89
N ASN A 558 37.13 -18.44 12.28
CA ASN A 558 38.56 -18.28 12.18
C ASN A 558 38.94 -16.80 12.42
N PRO A 559 39.89 -16.52 13.34
CA PRO A 559 40.38 -15.16 13.59
C PRO A 559 41.09 -14.52 12.39
N ASN A 560 41.49 -15.29 11.38
CA ASN A 560 42.19 -14.82 10.17
C ASN A 560 41.29 -14.74 8.93
N GLN A 561 39.96 -14.82 9.08
CA GLN A 561 38.98 -14.68 7.99
C GLN A 561 38.17 -13.38 8.12
N ASP A 562 37.63 -12.89 6.99
CA ASP A 562 36.72 -11.74 6.96
C ASP A 562 35.65 -11.91 8.06
N ILE A 563 35.50 -10.87 8.89
CA ILE A 563 34.71 -10.96 10.12
C ILE A 563 33.26 -11.36 9.82
N GLY A 564 32.78 -12.38 10.54
CA GLY A 564 31.38 -12.79 10.56
C GLY A 564 30.95 -13.71 9.43
N TYR A 565 31.85 -14.13 8.53
CA TYR A 565 31.44 -14.91 7.37
C TYR A 565 32.33 -16.11 7.15
N CYS A 566 31.70 -17.26 6.93
CA CYS A 566 32.42 -18.48 6.59
C CYS A 566 32.93 -18.39 5.14
N GLN A 567 34.06 -19.02 4.83
CA GLN A 567 34.60 -19.08 3.47
C GLN A 567 34.52 -20.50 2.89
N THR A 568 34.54 -21.49 3.78
CA THR A 568 34.53 -22.91 3.47
C THR A 568 33.58 -23.64 4.41
N ASN A 569 33.10 -24.81 4.00
CA ASN A 569 32.29 -25.68 4.86
C ASN A 569 33.02 -26.07 6.16
N ALA A 570 34.35 -26.12 6.14
CA ALA A 570 35.17 -26.41 7.32
C ALA A 570 35.06 -25.31 8.39
N ASP A 571 34.80 -24.06 7.98
CA ASP A 571 34.57 -22.96 8.92
C ASP A 571 33.25 -23.15 9.67
N CYS A 572 32.29 -23.87 9.08
CA CYS A 572 31.01 -24.17 9.72
C CYS A 572 31.00 -25.53 10.42
N ALA A 573 32.11 -26.28 10.36
CA ALA A 573 32.18 -27.58 10.98
C ALA A 573 32.10 -27.43 12.50
N PRO A 574 31.14 -28.12 13.16
CA PRO A 574 31.14 -28.16 14.61
C PRO A 574 32.47 -28.75 15.08
N ARG A 575 33.12 -28.09 16.05
CA ARG A 575 34.28 -28.66 16.72
C ARG A 575 33.84 -29.92 17.45
N GLN A 576 34.63 -30.98 17.33
CA GLN A 576 34.48 -32.19 18.13
C GLN A 576 35.12 -31.99 19.50
N ALA A 577 34.72 -32.80 20.47
CA ALA A 577 35.21 -32.72 21.86
C ALA A 577 36.74 -32.96 21.99
N ASP A 578 37.36 -33.59 20.99
CA ASP A 578 38.80 -33.82 20.91
C ASP A 578 39.58 -32.65 20.27
N GLY A 579 38.89 -31.56 19.89
CA GLY A 579 39.46 -30.41 19.20
C GLY A 579 39.59 -30.59 17.69
N GLY A 580 39.18 -31.73 17.13
CA GLY A 580 39.03 -31.94 15.69
C GLY A 580 37.80 -31.23 15.11
N PHE A 581 37.70 -31.18 13.79
CA PHE A 581 36.53 -30.68 13.07
C PHE A 581 35.79 -31.86 12.48
N ASP A 582 34.45 -31.88 12.54
CA ASP A 582 33.67 -32.82 11.75
C ASP A 582 33.74 -32.40 10.26
N PRO A 583 34.47 -33.12 9.40
CA PRO A 583 34.66 -32.71 8.01
C PRO A 583 33.34 -32.67 7.21
N ASP A 584 32.29 -33.34 7.71
CA ASP A 584 30.98 -33.44 7.04
C ASP A 584 29.90 -32.56 7.68
N GLY A 585 30.21 -31.84 8.78
CA GLY A 585 29.20 -31.28 9.69
C GLY A 585 28.76 -29.83 9.44
N GLY A 586 29.43 -29.07 8.56
CA GLY A 586 29.19 -27.63 8.37
C GLY A 586 28.83 -27.25 6.93
N PHE A 587 27.86 -26.37 6.74
CA PHE A 587 27.53 -25.80 5.43
C PHE A 587 27.72 -24.29 5.44
N CYS A 588 28.67 -23.83 4.65
CA CYS A 588 28.92 -22.42 4.43
C CYS A 588 28.24 -21.99 3.13
N GLU A 589 27.29 -21.06 3.21
CA GLU A 589 26.49 -20.67 2.05
C GLU A 589 26.07 -19.21 2.08
N ILE A 590 25.52 -18.75 0.95
CA ILE A 590 25.02 -17.38 0.82
C ILE A 590 23.92 -17.11 1.85
N ASP A 591 24.12 -16.08 2.65
CA ASP A 591 23.12 -15.49 3.52
C ASP A 591 22.21 -14.56 2.71
N GLN A 592 21.02 -15.06 2.36
CA GLN A 592 20.05 -14.26 1.60
C GLN A 592 19.45 -13.11 2.41
N THR A 593 19.67 -13.07 3.72
CA THR A 593 19.15 -12.04 4.62
C THR A 593 20.08 -10.83 4.75
N LEU A 594 21.35 -10.94 4.31
CA LEU A 594 22.35 -9.88 4.41
C LEU A 594 23.01 -9.61 3.05
N ARG A 595 22.89 -8.37 2.56
CA ARG A 595 23.54 -7.88 1.32
C ARG A 595 24.73 -7.00 1.62
N LYS A 596 25.75 -7.12 0.78
CA LYS A 596 26.88 -6.21 0.66
C LYS A 596 26.47 -4.97 -0.16
N GLU A 597 27.20 -3.87 0.01
CA GLU A 597 26.98 -2.62 -0.73
C GLU A 597 27.22 -2.73 -2.23
N ASP A 598 28.14 -3.61 -2.63
CA ASP A 598 28.40 -3.92 -4.03
C ASP A 598 27.28 -4.74 -4.69
N GLY A 599 26.21 -5.03 -3.94
CA GLY A 599 25.08 -5.86 -4.37
C GLY A 599 25.32 -7.36 -4.20
N GLY A 600 26.50 -7.77 -3.72
CA GLY A 600 26.81 -9.15 -3.36
C GLY A 600 26.11 -9.61 -2.09
N PHE A 601 26.26 -10.89 -1.75
CA PHE A 601 25.76 -11.44 -0.49
C PHE A 601 26.92 -11.90 0.38
N TYR A 602 26.67 -11.94 1.68
CA TYR A 602 27.60 -12.52 2.63
C TYR A 602 27.45 -14.05 2.72
N MET A 603 28.44 -14.74 3.30
CA MET A 603 28.40 -16.20 3.50
C MET A 603 28.28 -16.54 4.98
N ALA A 604 27.29 -17.35 5.36
CA ALA A 604 27.02 -17.70 6.74
C ALA A 604 26.90 -19.22 6.93
N CYS A 605 27.14 -19.67 8.16
CA CYS A 605 26.96 -21.06 8.53
C CYS A 605 25.48 -21.40 8.63
N ARG A 606 25.01 -22.27 7.74
CA ARG A 606 23.65 -22.81 7.76
C ARG A 606 23.50 -23.77 8.92
N CYS A 607 22.35 -23.74 9.56
CA CYS A 607 21.92 -24.71 10.55
C CYS A 607 20.48 -25.15 10.27
N GLU A 608 20.07 -26.31 10.82
CA GLU A 608 18.70 -26.80 10.65
C GLU A 608 17.81 -26.37 11.82
N PRO A 609 16.63 -25.76 11.56
CA PRO A 609 15.71 -25.33 12.61
C PRO A 609 15.26 -26.52 13.46
N GLY A 610 15.36 -26.39 14.78
CA GLY A 610 14.97 -27.42 15.75
C GLY A 610 16.12 -28.33 16.22
N THR A 611 17.33 -28.16 15.69
CA THR A 611 18.53 -28.82 16.20
C THR A 611 19.15 -28.02 17.35
N LEU A 612 19.73 -28.72 18.34
CA LEU A 612 20.42 -28.10 19.47
C LEU A 612 21.65 -27.31 18.98
N GLY A 613 22.18 -26.39 19.80
CA GLY A 613 23.29 -25.47 19.45
C GLY A 613 24.57 -26.14 18.91
N THR A 614 24.66 -27.48 18.97
CA THR A 614 25.77 -28.31 18.48
C THR A 614 26.02 -28.24 16.96
N GLN A 615 25.11 -27.67 16.16
CA GLN A 615 25.34 -27.48 14.72
C GLN A 615 26.07 -26.18 14.37
N CYS A 616 26.19 -25.24 15.31
CA CYS A 616 26.85 -23.97 15.07
C CYS A 616 28.30 -23.99 15.57
N PRO A 617 29.23 -23.34 14.84
CA PRO A 617 30.60 -23.20 15.32
C PRO A 617 30.59 -22.43 16.65
N ASN A 618 31.17 -23.00 17.71
CA ASN A 618 31.11 -22.50 19.09
C ASN A 618 29.77 -22.72 19.84
N GLY A 619 29.01 -23.77 19.50
CA GLY A 619 27.76 -24.14 20.18
C GLY A 619 27.92 -24.63 21.64
N ASP A 620 26.79 -24.66 22.36
CA ASP A 620 26.68 -25.08 23.78
C ASP A 620 27.31 -26.45 24.03
N GLY A 621 28.49 -26.46 24.67
CA GLY A 621 29.25 -27.68 24.96
C GLY A 621 30.74 -27.50 25.22
N PHE A 622 31.30 -26.30 24.99
CA PHE A 622 32.74 -26.06 25.11
C PHE A 622 33.15 -25.25 26.35
N PRO A 623 34.28 -25.58 27.01
CA PRO A 623 34.66 -24.98 28.29
C PRO A 623 35.34 -23.60 28.18
N THR A 624 35.41 -22.98 26.99
CA THR A 624 36.13 -21.70 26.80
C THR A 624 35.32 -20.45 27.11
N GLY A 625 34.05 -20.58 27.50
CA GLY A 625 33.43 -19.66 28.45
C GLY A 625 33.13 -18.21 28.04
N THR A 626 33.10 -17.82 26.76
CA THR A 626 32.75 -16.43 26.43
C THR A 626 31.78 -16.18 25.28
N GLN A 627 31.63 -17.04 24.26
CA GLN A 627 30.65 -16.82 23.19
C GLN A 627 30.03 -18.14 22.71
N SER A 628 28.72 -18.31 22.95
CA SER A 628 27.92 -19.45 22.50
C SER A 628 27.15 -19.04 21.24
N SER A 629 27.29 -19.79 20.15
CA SER A 629 26.46 -19.57 18.96
C SER A 629 25.25 -20.51 18.94
N PHE A 630 24.15 -20.05 18.38
CA PHE A 630 22.90 -20.81 18.27
C PHE A 630 22.31 -20.73 16.87
N CYS A 631 21.47 -21.72 16.54
CA CYS A 631 20.76 -21.73 15.28
C CYS A 631 19.52 -20.82 15.33
N LYS A 632 19.52 -19.72 14.57
CA LYS A 632 18.35 -18.85 14.46
C LYS A 632 17.40 -19.42 13.40
N ALA A 633 16.23 -19.86 13.85
CA ALA A 633 15.16 -20.29 12.96
C ALA A 633 14.73 -19.12 12.05
N ALA A 634 14.71 -19.37 10.75
CA ALA A 634 14.27 -18.40 9.77
C ALA A 634 12.74 -18.39 9.62
N LEU A 635 12.22 -17.41 8.87
CA LEU A 635 10.81 -17.38 8.47
C LEU A 635 10.46 -18.64 7.66
N PRO A 636 9.19 -19.09 7.65
CA PRO A 636 8.78 -20.23 6.82
C PRO A 636 9.18 -20.02 5.35
N GLY A 637 10.00 -20.93 4.82
CA GLY A 637 10.50 -20.87 3.43
C GLY A 637 11.88 -20.23 3.26
N THR A 638 12.52 -19.72 4.32
CA THR A 638 13.91 -19.23 4.29
C THR A 638 14.85 -20.12 5.09
N ARG A 639 16.16 -19.97 4.87
CA ARG A 639 17.20 -20.81 5.49
C ARG A 639 17.61 -20.28 6.85
N SER A 640 17.86 -21.19 7.80
CA SER A 640 18.29 -20.86 9.16
C SER A 640 19.82 -20.77 9.22
N TYR A 641 20.33 -19.80 9.99
CA TYR A 641 21.75 -19.48 10.06
C TYR A 641 22.21 -19.36 11.51
N CYS A 642 23.47 -19.68 11.75
CA CYS A 642 24.10 -19.53 13.06
C CYS A 642 24.28 -18.05 13.42
N VAL A 643 24.01 -17.74 14.69
CA VAL A 643 24.12 -16.39 15.27
C VAL A 643 24.86 -16.51 16.61
N GLU A 644 25.80 -15.62 16.84
CA GLU A 644 26.57 -15.52 18.08
C GLU A 644 25.95 -14.52 19.06
N THR A 645 25.51 -13.36 18.57
CA THR A 645 24.79 -12.38 19.38
C THR A 645 23.83 -11.55 18.52
N VAL A 646 22.96 -10.77 19.15
CA VAL A 646 22.04 -9.85 18.48
C VAL A 646 22.26 -8.44 19.05
N LEU A 647 22.60 -7.50 18.17
CA LEU A 647 22.85 -6.09 18.49
C LEU A 647 21.64 -5.24 18.09
N CYS A 648 21.45 -4.08 18.73
CA CYS A 648 20.45 -3.10 18.33
C CYS A 648 21.11 -1.94 17.56
N GLY A 649 20.67 -1.65 16.34
CA GLY A 649 21.15 -0.52 15.52
C GLY A 649 20.00 0.33 14.98
N ALA A 650 20.21 1.61 14.63
CA ALA A 650 19.10 2.48 14.20
C ALA A 650 18.50 2.04 12.84
N GLN A 651 17.24 2.42 12.60
CA GLN A 651 16.60 2.23 11.29
C GLN A 651 17.30 3.07 10.22
N ASN A 652 17.91 2.41 9.23
CA ASN A 652 18.56 2.95 8.01
C ASN A 652 20.10 3.04 7.99
N THR A 653 20.80 2.62 9.03
CA THR A 653 22.27 2.53 8.93
C THR A 653 22.70 1.13 8.63
N GLN A 654 23.02 0.85 7.37
CA GLN A 654 23.92 -0.26 7.09
C GLN A 654 25.15 -0.07 8.00
N VAL A 655 25.56 -1.11 8.72
CA VAL A 655 26.76 -1.06 9.54
C VAL A 655 27.92 -1.07 8.56
N TYR A 656 28.38 0.12 8.19
CA TYR A 656 29.57 0.30 7.37
C TYR A 656 30.79 0.06 8.27
N TYR A 657 31.58 -0.95 7.94
CA TYR A 657 32.98 -1.02 8.37
C TYR A 657 33.79 -0.17 7.40
N ALA A 658 34.12 1.07 7.77
CA ALA A 658 35.04 1.92 7.01
C ALA A 658 36.41 1.99 7.71
N PRO A 659 37.52 1.92 6.95
CA PRO A 659 38.86 2.05 7.49
C PRO A 659 39.17 3.53 7.78
N THR A 660 39.88 3.74 8.90
CA THR A 660 40.53 4.98 9.34
C THR A 660 39.61 6.15 9.75
N ASP A 661 39.57 6.35 11.07
CA ASP A 661 39.30 7.60 11.79
C ASP A 661 37.83 8.07 11.92
N ASN A 662 36.97 7.25 12.56
CA ASN A 662 36.17 7.61 13.75
C ASN A 662 35.06 6.56 14.04
N PHE A 663 34.98 6.20 15.32
CA PHE A 663 34.19 5.21 16.05
C PHE A 663 32.77 4.87 15.57
N GLY A 664 32.50 3.56 15.51
CA GLY A 664 31.18 2.97 15.28
C GLY A 664 30.47 2.56 16.58
N CYS A 665 29.34 3.21 16.80
CA CYS A 665 28.07 2.54 17.02
C CYS A 665 27.10 3.08 15.96
N GLY A 666 26.08 2.29 15.62
CA GLY A 666 25.13 2.66 14.57
C GLY A 666 24.67 4.11 14.66
N LEU A 667 24.99 4.87 13.61
CA LEU A 667 24.24 6.07 13.24
C LEU A 667 22.75 5.72 13.13
#